data_AF-A0A968W5Z7-F1
#
_entry.id   AF-A0A968W5Z7-F1
#
_cell.length_a   1.000
_cell.length_b   1.000
_cell.length_c   1.000
_cell.angle_alpha   90.00
_cell.angle_beta   90.00
_cell.angle_gamma   90.00
#
_symmetry.space_group_name_H-M   'P 1'
#
loop_
_entity.id
_entity.type
_entity.pdbx_description
1 polymer ?
#
loop_
_entity_poly.entity_id
_entity_poly.type
_entity_poly.pdbx_seq_one_letter_code
_entity_poly.pdbx_strand_id
1 'polypeptide(L)'
;MPQYRNLFVNKYFRDFWQPRRGLAIAEACIIGVVAALSAVFLRFSSGWLGTFRVSSSYAIPAFLALPLIGVSFGFLSGFLVERFAPEASGSGVPQVKASLANIPIRLTWRVATVKLISAILTLGSGMTLGRQGPTVHVGAALAAGMSRVFPTSPDHRRQMIAAGAGAGLAAAFNAPITGILFVVEELLQDLSGLTLGTAIIASFIGGVVSRLLGGRSLQLNLELINSKSSFIITELPFYLFLGISAGLLAALFRKGLLLSLSYYRKLPVGLPLRIALAGLISGIAIAMLPEEFRNNTGLRLFIIDGDPSVYKVTLVFVAEFILTLIAFGSGAPGGLFAPSLILGSCLGYLVGVAEFNILGLSSPNTYALVGMGAFFSAVSKVPITAIMIIFEITTDFNLVLPLMIGSVTSYLVADKLIPGSLYTKLLQLNGIDIDTEVPINARFIQLTAQEVMQRQVETLQEEMTVDEAIQAFSNSTQRGFPILENGKLVGIVTQSDLMKIREGKLSRDAPVREIMTSHPVTITPKHSLSNVLYLLDRHQISRLPVLEGRRLVGIISRGDIIRAEANYLNCKTAPNQPKIKPSYIVYQTQSPSIGRGRLLVLVANPETADTLLDIAAQIAQYNSYEVECLQVIIISPHNNPAETPVKTAQSRKLLLSAEIMGKKWKIPVHTQIRVAHNVANATLETIRDRNINTVLMGWKGGTSTPGRIFGNVVDTIIRQASCEVILVKIGKNLNEKLQNNSFITTSFNRCLVPMAGGPNSKIALKLLPALVASNQKLRIILTQVFPFSETKTDVKVLQAARHQLVDTYKLSNQVTTIPIRDDSVAQGIINLVKTKKSDLVLLGASGEGMLQQAVKGNIPEAIVYGVDCTVILVRGMISE
;
A
#
# COMPACT_ATOMS: atom_id res chain seq x y z
N MET A 1 -45.58 4.76 34.22
CA MET A 1 -44.35 5.51 33.86
C MET A 1 -43.00 4.94 34.38
N PRO A 2 -42.84 3.72 34.95
CA PRO A 2 -41.49 3.20 35.27
C PRO A 2 -40.88 2.22 34.24
N GLN A 3 -41.67 1.61 33.33
CA GLN A 3 -41.15 0.57 32.42
C GLN A 3 -40.39 1.08 31.19
N TYR A 4 -40.50 2.36 30.82
CA TYR A 4 -39.76 2.93 29.67
C TYR A 4 -38.35 3.41 30.02
N ARG A 5 -38.02 3.57 31.32
CA ARG A 5 -36.72 4.09 31.77
C ARG A 5 -35.63 2.99 31.78
N ASN A 6 -35.99 1.74 32.07
CA ASN A 6 -35.04 0.62 32.07
C ASN A 6 -34.67 0.13 30.66
N LEU A 7 -35.55 0.30 29.67
CA LEU A 7 -35.24 -0.04 28.27
C LEU A 7 -34.30 0.98 27.60
N PHE A 8 -34.38 2.27 27.96
CA PHE A 8 -33.45 3.29 27.47
C PHE A 8 -32.06 3.15 28.09
N VAL A 9 -31.98 2.87 29.40
CA VAL A 9 -30.68 2.65 30.07
C VAL A 9 -30.01 1.38 29.55
N ASN A 10 -30.73 0.27 29.39
CA ASN A 10 -30.14 -0.97 28.86
C ASN A 10 -29.71 -0.87 27.40
N LYS A 11 -30.39 -0.07 26.57
CA LYS A 11 -30.00 0.13 25.17
C LYS A 11 -28.73 0.96 25.05
N TYR A 12 -28.60 2.02 25.84
CA TYR A 12 -27.35 2.81 25.93
C TYR A 12 -26.20 2.01 26.56
N PHE A 13 -26.47 1.20 27.59
CA PHE A 13 -25.44 0.35 28.20
C PHE A 13 -24.94 -0.71 27.21
N ARG A 14 -25.84 -1.29 26.41
CA ARG A 14 -25.55 -2.29 25.38
C ARG A 14 -24.91 -1.70 24.12
N ASP A 15 -25.20 -0.45 23.78
CA ASP A 15 -24.52 0.28 22.69
C ASP A 15 -23.13 0.82 23.12
N PHE A 16 -22.94 1.17 24.40
CA PHE A 16 -21.62 1.44 24.98
C PHE A 16 -20.77 0.17 25.05
N TRP A 17 -21.41 -0.97 25.35
CA TRP A 17 -20.88 -2.32 25.27
C TRP A 17 -21.05 -2.97 23.89
N GLN A 18 -20.94 -2.21 22.80
CA GLN A 18 -20.56 -2.85 21.54
C GLN A 18 -19.19 -3.53 21.77
N PRO A 19 -19.02 -4.83 21.48
CA PRO A 19 -17.85 -5.62 21.91
C PRO A 19 -16.51 -5.06 21.43
N ARG A 20 -16.50 -4.16 20.43
CA ARG A 20 -15.29 -3.48 19.93
C ARG A 20 -14.91 -2.19 20.68
N ARG A 21 -15.87 -1.39 21.18
CA ARG A 21 -15.58 -0.09 21.83
C ARG A 21 -15.21 -0.25 23.30
N GLY A 22 -15.94 -1.07 24.05
CA GLY A 22 -15.63 -1.35 25.45
C GLY A 22 -14.23 -1.98 25.62
N LEU A 23 -13.85 -2.87 24.71
CA LEU A 23 -12.53 -3.51 24.70
C LEU A 23 -11.41 -2.49 24.42
N ALA A 24 -11.61 -1.56 23.49
CA ALA A 24 -10.65 -0.49 23.20
C ALA A 24 -10.42 0.44 24.41
N ILE A 25 -11.49 0.75 25.15
CA ILE A 25 -11.41 1.56 26.36
C ILE A 25 -10.64 0.82 27.46
N ALA A 26 -10.98 -0.44 27.72
CA ALA A 26 -10.27 -1.27 28.70
C ALA A 26 -8.78 -1.43 28.35
N GLU A 27 -8.48 -1.67 27.08
CA GLU A 27 -7.10 -1.75 26.58
C GLU A 27 -6.36 -0.42 26.78
N ALA A 28 -6.96 0.71 26.43
CA ALA A 28 -6.39 2.05 26.65
C ALA A 28 -6.10 2.32 28.13
N CYS A 29 -6.99 1.88 29.05
CA CYS A 29 -6.76 1.98 30.48
C CYS A 29 -5.51 1.21 30.93
N ILE A 30 -5.40 -0.06 30.51
CA ILE A 30 -4.25 -0.90 30.88
C ILE A 30 -2.96 -0.33 30.26
N ILE A 31 -3.00 0.13 29.00
CA ILE A 31 -1.86 0.80 28.35
C ILE A 31 -1.42 2.02 29.15
N GLY A 32 -2.36 2.85 29.60
CA GLY A 32 -2.09 4.03 30.43
C GLY A 32 -1.35 3.67 31.73
N VAL A 33 -1.84 2.67 32.46
CA VAL A 33 -1.20 2.20 33.72
C VAL A 33 0.20 1.66 33.45
N VAL A 34 0.36 0.81 32.44
CA VAL A 34 1.64 0.17 32.10
C VAL A 34 2.66 1.21 31.63
N ALA A 35 2.24 2.18 30.81
CA ALA A 35 3.07 3.30 30.40
C ALA A 35 3.51 4.14 31.60
N ALA A 36 2.60 4.45 32.53
CA ALA A 36 2.93 5.18 33.76
C ALA A 36 3.96 4.45 34.62
N LEU A 37 3.74 3.16 34.90
CA LEU A 37 4.67 2.34 35.68
C LEU A 37 6.05 2.31 35.06
N SER A 38 6.14 2.16 33.73
CA SER A 38 7.42 2.18 33.01
C SER A 38 8.12 3.54 33.08
N ALA A 39 7.38 4.64 33.00
CA ALA A 39 7.94 6.00 33.09
C ALA A 39 8.43 6.32 34.50
N VAL A 40 7.68 5.89 35.52
CA VAL A 40 8.04 6.00 36.94
C VAL A 40 9.30 5.18 37.23
N PHE A 41 9.34 3.93 36.78
CA PHE A 41 10.52 3.06 36.91
C PHE A 41 11.76 3.67 36.26
N LEU A 42 11.65 4.15 35.00
CA LEU A 42 12.74 4.82 34.30
C LEU A 42 13.28 6.00 35.13
N ARG A 43 12.37 6.84 35.65
CA ARG A 43 12.75 8.01 36.46
C ARG A 43 13.47 7.61 37.75
N PHE A 44 12.90 6.70 38.55
CA PHE A 44 13.51 6.30 39.81
C PHE A 44 14.87 5.64 39.61
N SER A 45 14.99 4.71 38.66
CA SER A 45 16.25 4.01 38.41
C SER A 45 17.33 4.91 37.82
N SER A 46 16.99 5.80 36.87
CA SER A 46 17.96 6.77 36.35
C SER A 46 18.37 7.81 37.39
N GLY A 47 17.44 8.25 38.26
CA GLY A 47 17.74 9.12 39.38
C GLY A 47 18.68 8.45 40.39
N TRP A 48 18.42 7.21 40.76
CA TRP A 48 19.27 6.43 41.66
C TRP A 48 20.69 6.25 41.12
N LEU A 49 20.84 5.89 39.84
CA LEU A 49 22.15 5.80 39.18
C LEU A 49 22.84 7.17 39.09
N GLY A 50 22.07 8.24 38.87
CA GLY A 50 22.59 9.61 38.89
C GLY A 50 23.13 10.01 40.26
N THR A 51 22.42 9.69 41.33
CA THR A 51 22.89 9.90 42.71
C THR A 51 24.14 9.08 42.99
N PHE A 52 24.15 7.79 42.62
CA PHE A 52 25.33 6.93 42.75
C PHE A 52 26.55 7.52 42.02
N ARG A 53 26.37 8.02 40.79
CA ARG A 53 27.42 8.69 40.02
C ARG A 53 27.97 9.93 40.73
N VAL A 54 27.09 10.79 41.24
CA VAL A 54 27.49 12.01 41.95
C VAL A 54 28.18 11.67 43.28
N SER A 55 27.65 10.74 44.07
CA SER A 55 28.28 10.28 45.31
C SER A 55 29.67 9.69 45.06
N SER A 56 29.84 8.93 43.96
CA SER A 56 31.15 8.38 43.56
C SER A 56 32.17 9.47 43.23
N SER A 57 31.73 10.63 42.73
CA SER A 57 32.61 11.78 42.44
C SER A 57 33.12 12.52 43.68
N TYR A 58 32.50 12.29 44.84
CA TYR A 58 33.02 12.75 46.13
C TYR A 58 33.96 11.73 46.78
N ALA A 59 33.81 10.45 46.47
CA ALA A 59 34.66 9.38 47.00
C ALA A 59 35.98 9.21 46.21
N ILE A 60 35.95 9.41 44.89
CA ILE A 60 37.08 9.33 43.97
C ILE A 60 37.13 10.64 43.19
N PRO A 61 38.32 11.18 42.83
CA PRO A 61 38.41 12.43 42.09
C PRO A 61 37.47 12.49 40.89
N ALA A 62 36.68 13.57 40.80
CA ALA A 62 35.61 13.71 39.81
C ALA A 62 36.09 13.54 38.35
N PHE A 63 37.33 13.96 38.05
CA PHE A 63 37.95 13.81 36.73
C PHE A 63 38.20 12.35 36.33
N LEU A 64 38.19 11.42 37.29
CA LEU A 64 38.32 9.98 37.05
C LEU A 64 36.96 9.26 37.16
N ALA A 65 36.19 9.58 38.20
CA ALA A 65 34.91 8.91 38.48
C ALA A 65 33.87 9.15 37.39
N LEU A 66 33.66 10.41 36.97
CA LEU A 66 32.60 10.75 36.02
C LEU A 66 32.85 10.19 34.61
N PRO A 67 34.07 10.31 34.03
CA PRO A 67 34.33 9.72 32.72
C PRO A 67 34.30 8.19 32.74
N LEU A 68 34.77 7.53 33.80
CA LEU A 68 34.81 6.07 33.90
C LEU A 68 33.39 5.48 33.98
N ILE A 69 32.51 6.09 34.79
CA ILE A 69 31.08 5.73 34.82
C ILE A 69 30.43 6.02 33.46
N GLY A 70 30.75 7.17 32.85
CA GLY A 70 30.33 7.56 31.51
C GLY A 70 30.62 6.48 30.46
N VAL A 71 31.87 6.02 30.39
CA VAL A 71 32.31 4.96 29.47
C VAL A 71 31.61 3.64 29.76
N SER A 72 31.59 3.21 31.03
CA SER A 72 31.05 1.91 31.42
C SER A 72 29.55 1.78 31.12
N PHE A 73 28.74 2.74 31.59
CA PHE A 73 27.30 2.73 31.36
C PHE A 73 26.96 3.04 29.90
N GLY A 74 27.74 3.91 29.24
CA GLY A 74 27.59 4.18 27.82
C GLY A 74 27.84 2.95 26.94
N PHE A 75 28.92 2.21 27.23
CA PHE A 75 29.24 0.96 26.54
C PHE A 75 28.15 -0.08 26.74
N LEU A 76 27.73 -0.30 27.99
CA LEU A 76 26.68 -1.27 28.32
C LEU A 76 25.34 -0.91 27.66
N SER A 77 24.98 0.37 27.65
CA SER A 77 23.79 0.88 26.96
C SER A 77 23.84 0.58 25.46
N GLY A 78 24.95 0.92 24.79
CA GLY A 78 25.09 0.65 23.36
C GLY A 78 25.17 -0.83 23.02
N PHE A 79 25.77 -1.66 23.89
CA PHE A 79 25.78 -3.11 23.74
C PHE A 79 24.37 -3.70 23.79
N LEU A 80 23.55 -3.26 24.75
CA LEU A 80 22.16 -3.71 24.86
C LEU A 80 21.35 -3.35 23.60
N VAL A 81 21.51 -2.13 23.10
CA VAL A 81 20.80 -1.66 21.90
C VAL A 81 21.26 -2.43 20.66
N GLU A 82 22.57 -2.49 20.40
CA GLU A 82 23.10 -3.12 19.18
C GLU A 82 22.79 -4.62 19.14
N ARG A 83 22.93 -5.32 20.27
CA ARG A 83 22.76 -6.77 20.33
C ARG A 83 21.29 -7.20 20.38
N PHE A 84 20.47 -6.49 21.15
CA PHE A 84 19.11 -6.95 21.44
C PHE A 84 18.00 -6.18 20.73
N ALA A 85 18.11 -4.87 20.49
CA ALA A 85 17.05 -4.14 19.79
C ALA A 85 17.60 -2.84 19.17
N PRO A 86 18.14 -2.89 17.94
CA PRO A 86 18.68 -1.71 17.26
C PRO A 86 17.66 -0.58 17.12
N GLU A 87 16.37 -0.90 17.04
CA GLU A 87 15.27 0.06 16.98
C GLU A 87 15.18 0.94 18.24
N ALA A 88 15.77 0.50 19.36
CA ALA A 88 15.81 1.25 20.62
C ALA A 88 16.84 2.40 20.63
N SER A 89 17.62 2.62 19.57
CA SER A 89 18.57 3.75 19.48
C SER A 89 17.87 5.13 19.46
N GLY A 90 18.58 6.17 19.89
CA GLY A 90 18.15 7.58 19.78
C GLY A 90 16.96 7.96 20.65
N SER A 91 16.04 8.81 20.15
CA SER A 91 14.87 9.23 20.94
C SER A 91 13.73 8.21 20.96
N GLY A 92 13.49 7.49 19.87
CA GLY A 92 12.33 6.60 19.73
C GLY A 92 11.07 7.24 19.13
N VAL A 93 10.89 8.57 19.25
CA VAL A 93 9.77 9.30 18.62
C VAL A 93 9.76 9.13 17.09
N PRO A 94 10.89 9.24 16.36
CA PRO A 94 10.94 8.92 14.94
C PRO A 94 10.39 7.53 14.60
N GLN A 95 10.80 6.51 15.36
CA GLN A 95 10.39 5.12 15.14
C GLN A 95 8.88 4.92 15.37
N VAL A 96 8.31 5.60 16.38
CA VAL A 96 6.86 5.62 16.59
C VAL A 96 6.16 6.29 15.41
N LYS A 97 6.63 7.45 14.97
CA LYS A 97 6.06 8.18 13.82
C LYS A 97 6.08 7.33 12.54
N ALA A 98 7.20 6.66 12.26
CA ALA A 98 7.29 5.77 11.11
C ALA A 98 6.41 4.52 11.24
N SER A 99 6.28 3.92 12.43
CA SER A 99 5.31 2.84 12.65
C SER A 99 3.87 3.30 12.44
N LEU A 100 3.53 4.54 12.84
CA LEU A 100 2.20 5.13 12.62
C LEU A 100 1.98 5.56 11.17
N ALA A 101 3.03 5.75 10.39
CA ALA A 101 3.01 5.94 8.93
C ALA A 101 2.98 4.61 8.14
N ASN A 102 2.70 3.48 8.82
CA ASN A 102 2.66 2.12 8.25
C ASN A 102 3.98 1.63 7.66
N ILE A 103 5.10 2.22 8.05
CA ILE A 103 6.43 1.72 7.71
C ILE A 103 6.72 0.53 8.64
N PRO A 104 7.25 -0.60 8.12
CA PRO A 104 7.36 -1.86 8.86
C PRO A 104 8.47 -1.83 9.93
N ILE A 105 8.34 -0.96 10.92
CA ILE A 105 9.20 -0.88 12.11
C ILE A 105 8.61 -1.76 13.21
N ARG A 106 9.46 -2.61 13.79
CA ARG A 106 9.04 -3.58 14.80
C ARG A 106 8.95 -2.94 16.18
N LEU A 107 7.79 -2.43 16.56
CA LEU A 107 7.47 -2.10 17.96
C LEU A 107 7.02 -3.37 18.72
N THR A 108 7.78 -3.77 19.74
CA THR A 108 7.53 -4.99 20.54
C THR A 108 7.89 -4.78 22.02
N TRP A 109 7.41 -5.68 22.89
CA TRP A 109 7.81 -5.72 24.31
C TRP A 109 9.33 -5.78 24.49
N ARG A 110 10.04 -6.52 23.63
CA ARG A 110 11.51 -6.59 23.65
C ARG A 110 12.15 -5.21 23.44
N VAL A 111 11.66 -4.45 22.46
CA VAL A 111 12.14 -3.08 22.20
C VAL A 111 11.84 -2.18 23.41
N ALA A 112 10.66 -2.30 24.02
CA ALA A 112 10.32 -1.55 25.22
C ALA A 112 11.30 -1.81 26.38
N THR A 113 11.60 -3.08 26.68
CA THR A 113 12.51 -3.46 27.77
C THR A 113 13.94 -3.00 27.49
N VAL A 114 14.46 -3.23 26.27
CA VAL A 114 15.81 -2.77 25.91
C VAL A 114 15.90 -1.25 25.95
N LYS A 115 14.88 -0.54 25.45
CA LYS A 115 14.83 0.93 25.49
C LYS A 115 14.81 1.46 26.91
N LEU A 116 14.03 0.83 27.79
CA LEU A 116 13.91 1.21 29.19
C LEU A 116 15.26 1.09 29.92
N ILE A 117 15.91 -0.08 29.84
CA ILE A 117 17.18 -0.36 30.54
C ILE A 117 18.31 0.49 29.96
N SER A 118 18.44 0.55 28.63
CA SER A 118 19.50 1.34 27.98
C SER A 118 19.32 2.84 28.23
N ALA A 119 18.10 3.37 28.27
CA ALA A 119 17.85 4.76 28.65
C ALA A 119 18.19 5.03 30.13
N ILE A 120 17.89 4.09 31.04
CA ILE A 120 18.29 4.18 32.47
C ILE A 120 19.81 4.30 32.59
N LEU A 121 20.57 3.46 31.89
CA LEU A 121 22.04 3.50 31.89
C LEU A 121 22.58 4.79 31.27
N THR A 122 22.03 5.20 30.12
CA THR A 122 22.45 6.42 29.42
C THR A 122 22.23 7.65 30.28
N LEU A 123 21.06 7.80 30.88
CA LEU A 123 20.75 8.92 31.76
C LEU A 123 21.46 8.83 33.11
N GLY A 124 21.68 7.62 33.63
CA GLY A 124 22.44 7.35 34.86
C GLY A 124 23.93 7.64 34.72
N SER A 125 24.49 7.49 33.51
CA SER A 125 25.85 7.96 33.17
C SER A 125 25.93 9.50 33.18
N GLY A 126 24.75 10.13 33.08
CA GLY A 126 24.44 11.56 33.05
C GLY A 126 25.03 12.32 31.88
N MET A 127 25.02 11.67 30.72
CA MET A 127 24.87 12.34 29.42
C MET A 127 23.66 13.28 29.46
N THR A 128 23.76 14.43 28.79
CA THR A 128 22.75 15.50 28.79
C THR A 128 21.61 15.17 27.81
N LEU A 129 20.88 14.10 28.11
CA LEU A 129 19.70 13.66 27.36
C LEU A 129 18.46 13.63 28.27
N GLY A 130 17.28 13.58 27.65
CA GLY A 130 15.99 13.52 28.34
C GLY A 130 15.36 12.13 28.35
N ARG A 131 14.61 11.81 29.41
CA ARG A 131 13.80 10.57 29.48
C ARG A 131 12.52 10.58 28.65
N GLN A 132 12.03 11.77 28.29
CA GLN A 132 10.69 11.97 27.70
C GLN A 132 10.52 11.27 26.34
N GLY A 133 11.55 11.31 25.48
CA GLY A 133 11.53 10.56 24.22
C GLY A 133 11.46 9.04 24.43
N PRO A 134 12.36 8.46 25.26
CA PRO A 134 12.28 7.06 25.65
C PRO A 134 10.92 6.63 26.23
N THR A 135 10.28 7.43 27.10
CA THR A 135 8.96 7.06 27.66
C THR A 135 7.87 7.01 26.60
N VAL A 136 7.87 7.94 25.64
CA VAL A 136 6.97 7.88 24.47
C VAL A 136 7.16 6.57 23.70
N HIS A 137 8.42 6.21 23.41
CA HIS A 137 8.73 5.01 22.65
C HIS A 137 8.39 3.72 23.42
N VAL A 138 8.69 3.68 24.72
CA VAL A 138 8.34 2.56 25.60
C VAL A 138 6.83 2.41 25.66
N GLY A 139 6.06 3.49 25.90
CA GLY A 139 4.60 3.45 25.91
C GLY A 139 4.01 2.94 24.59
N ALA A 140 4.52 3.43 23.46
CA ALA A 140 4.13 2.96 22.13
C ALA A 140 4.47 1.48 21.90
N ALA A 141 5.65 1.01 22.34
CA ALA A 141 6.10 -0.35 22.15
C ALA A 141 5.37 -1.37 23.05
N LEU A 142 5.01 -0.97 24.28
CA LEU A 142 4.16 -1.76 25.18
C LEU A 142 2.75 -1.87 24.59
N ALA A 143 2.15 -0.76 24.13
CA ALA A 143 0.87 -0.79 23.44
C ALA A 143 0.89 -1.64 22.16
N ALA A 144 1.95 -1.52 21.35
CA ALA A 144 2.16 -2.34 20.15
C ALA A 144 2.26 -3.84 20.46
N GLY A 145 2.77 -4.18 21.64
CA GLY A 145 2.88 -5.54 22.15
C GLY A 145 1.56 -6.06 22.69
N MET A 146 0.83 -5.26 23.48
CA MET A 146 -0.49 -5.61 24.03
C MET A 146 -1.53 -5.84 22.93
N SER A 147 -1.56 -4.96 21.94
CA SER A 147 -2.47 -5.04 20.78
C SER A 147 -2.22 -6.26 19.89
N ARG A 148 -1.09 -6.98 20.06
CA ARG A 148 -0.86 -8.29 19.40
C ARG A 148 -1.43 -9.47 20.19
N VAL A 149 -1.59 -9.32 21.52
CA VAL A 149 -2.18 -10.36 22.37
C VAL A 149 -3.66 -10.51 22.05
N PHE A 150 -4.34 -9.39 21.79
CA PHE A 150 -5.73 -9.39 21.36
C PHE A 150 -5.85 -9.34 19.83
N PRO A 151 -6.75 -10.12 19.21
CA PRO A 151 -6.92 -10.14 17.77
C PRO A 151 -7.62 -8.86 17.29
N THR A 152 -6.86 -7.80 17.05
CA THR A 152 -7.35 -6.48 16.67
C THR A 152 -6.95 -6.10 15.23
N SER A 153 -7.73 -5.20 14.62
CA SER A 153 -7.42 -4.67 13.29
C SER A 153 -6.11 -3.87 13.26
N PRO A 154 -5.41 -3.80 12.11
CA PRO A 154 -4.26 -2.91 11.94
C PRO A 154 -4.54 -1.44 12.31
N ASP A 155 -5.73 -0.93 11.95
CA ASP A 155 -6.16 0.44 12.28
C ASP A 155 -6.32 0.63 13.79
N HIS A 156 -6.96 -0.32 14.48
CA HIS A 156 -7.08 -0.32 15.95
C HIS A 156 -5.70 -0.36 16.61
N ARG A 157 -4.81 -1.22 16.12
CA ARG A 157 -3.44 -1.33 16.62
C ARG A 157 -2.66 -0.03 16.46
N ARG A 158 -2.78 0.64 15.32
CA ARG A 158 -2.19 1.98 15.09
C ARG A 158 -2.71 3.00 16.11
N GLN A 159 -4.02 3.00 16.39
CA GLN A 159 -4.63 3.87 17.39
C GLN A 159 -4.13 3.57 18.80
N MET A 160 -4.03 2.30 19.20
CA MET A 160 -3.49 1.91 20.51
C MET A 160 -2.02 2.30 20.67
N ILE A 161 -1.21 2.16 19.62
CA ILE A 161 0.20 2.59 19.62
C ILE A 161 0.31 4.09 19.86
N ALA A 162 -0.52 4.90 19.19
CA ALA A 162 -0.56 6.34 19.41
C ALA A 162 -1.06 6.69 20.82
N ALA A 163 -2.08 6.01 21.32
CA ALA A 163 -2.57 6.18 22.70
C ALA A 163 -1.48 5.85 23.73
N GLY A 164 -0.71 4.78 23.53
CA GLY A 164 0.44 4.42 24.37
C GLY A 164 1.58 5.42 24.29
N ALA A 165 1.84 5.99 23.12
CA ALA A 165 2.82 7.06 22.93
C ALA A 165 2.42 8.33 23.71
N GLY A 166 1.15 8.74 23.59
CA GLY A 166 0.56 9.86 24.34
C GLY A 166 0.60 9.62 25.85
N ALA A 167 0.24 8.42 26.30
CA ALA A 167 0.34 8.01 27.70
C ALA A 167 1.77 8.04 28.24
N GLY A 168 2.75 7.61 27.43
CA GLY A 168 4.16 7.68 27.77
C GLY A 168 4.68 9.13 27.91
N LEU A 169 4.18 10.06 27.10
CA LEU A 169 4.49 11.49 27.26
C LEU A 169 3.80 12.09 28.48
N ALA A 170 2.50 11.83 28.62
CA ALA A 170 1.69 12.33 29.74
C ALA A 170 2.23 11.86 31.08
N ALA A 171 2.59 10.59 31.22
CA ALA A 171 3.21 10.04 32.42
C ALA A 171 4.57 10.66 32.72
N ALA A 172 5.29 11.12 31.70
CA ALA A 172 6.65 11.58 31.85
C ALA A 172 6.72 13.08 32.19
N PHE A 173 5.72 13.87 31.81
CA PHE A 173 5.52 15.25 32.27
C PHE A 173 4.52 15.41 33.42
N ASN A 174 3.72 14.38 33.74
CA ASN A 174 2.49 14.47 34.54
C ASN A 174 1.44 15.41 33.90
N ALA A 175 1.36 15.37 32.58
CA ALA A 175 0.63 16.31 31.77
C ALA A 175 -0.30 15.56 30.78
N PRO A 176 -1.49 15.11 31.23
CA PRO A 176 -2.48 14.44 30.37
C PRO A 176 -2.83 15.17 29.08
N ILE A 177 -3.11 16.48 29.14
CA ILE A 177 -3.57 17.27 27.99
C ILE A 177 -2.47 17.37 26.95
N THR A 178 -1.25 17.59 27.42
CA THR A 178 -0.03 17.53 26.61
C THR A 178 0.10 16.23 25.84
N GLY A 179 -0.15 15.07 26.48
CA GLY A 179 -0.05 13.77 25.82
C GLY A 179 -1.02 13.63 24.65
N ILE A 180 -2.24 14.15 24.80
CA ILE A 180 -3.27 14.13 23.76
C ILE A 180 -2.87 15.03 22.60
N LEU A 181 -2.47 16.26 22.89
CA LEU A 181 -2.08 17.24 21.87
C LEU A 181 -0.84 16.80 21.11
N PHE A 182 0.12 16.16 21.77
CA PHE A 182 1.26 15.59 21.09
C PHE A 182 0.87 14.49 20.09
N VAL A 183 -0.12 13.66 20.44
CA VAL A 183 -0.65 12.65 19.51
C VAL A 183 -1.24 13.32 18.28
N VAL A 184 -2.02 14.39 18.45
CA VAL A 184 -2.69 15.10 17.35
C VAL A 184 -1.73 15.94 16.52
N GLU A 185 -0.80 16.63 17.15
CA GLU A 185 0.07 17.62 16.52
C GLU A 185 1.32 16.98 15.89
N GLU A 186 1.92 15.96 16.54
CA GLU A 186 3.18 15.36 16.07
C GLU A 186 3.05 13.91 15.54
N LEU A 187 2.14 13.08 16.08
CA LEU A 187 2.11 11.63 15.77
C LEU A 187 1.06 11.20 14.74
N LEU A 188 -0.16 11.74 14.81
CA LEU A 188 -1.29 11.37 13.96
C LEU A 188 -2.07 12.62 13.56
N GLN A 189 -2.02 12.96 12.27
CA GLN A 189 -2.84 14.02 11.67
C GLN A 189 -4.29 13.59 11.39
N ASP A 190 -4.68 12.36 11.76
CA ASP A 190 -6.02 11.80 11.51
C ASP A 190 -6.87 11.78 12.79
N LEU A 191 -7.91 12.61 12.81
CA LEU A 191 -8.78 12.88 13.95
C LEU A 191 -10.00 11.94 13.98
N SER A 192 -9.79 10.63 13.88
CA SER A 192 -10.89 9.68 14.08
C SER A 192 -11.37 9.73 15.54
N GLY A 193 -12.69 9.65 15.76
CA GLY A 193 -13.28 9.73 17.10
C GLY A 193 -12.79 8.63 18.07
N LEU A 194 -12.43 7.45 17.55
CA LEU A 194 -11.88 6.35 18.36
C LEU A 194 -10.41 6.62 18.75
N THR A 195 -9.61 7.19 17.83
CA THR A 195 -8.22 7.56 18.09
C THR A 195 -8.12 8.59 19.20
N LEU A 196 -8.95 9.65 19.12
CA LEU A 196 -8.97 10.71 20.10
C LEU A 196 -9.46 10.19 21.47
N GLY A 197 -10.55 9.41 21.49
CA GLY A 197 -11.10 8.87 22.74
C GLY A 197 -10.12 7.96 23.49
N THR A 198 -9.43 7.07 22.77
CA THR A 198 -8.47 6.13 23.38
C THR A 198 -7.18 6.84 23.83
N ALA A 199 -6.70 7.82 23.05
CA ALA A 199 -5.57 8.66 23.44
C ALA A 199 -5.87 9.52 24.68
N ILE A 200 -7.08 10.08 24.80
CA ILE A 200 -7.53 10.82 26.00
C ILE A 200 -7.47 9.92 27.23
N ILE A 201 -8.10 8.75 27.16
CA ILE A 201 -8.19 7.83 28.30
C ILE A 201 -6.81 7.35 28.74
N ALA A 202 -5.99 6.88 27.79
CA ALA A 202 -4.65 6.39 28.08
C ALA A 202 -3.74 7.49 28.63
N SER A 203 -3.79 8.72 28.07
CA SER A 203 -2.98 9.86 28.54
C SER A 203 -3.41 10.36 29.92
N PHE A 204 -4.72 10.41 30.18
CA PHE A 204 -5.25 10.76 31.49
C PHE A 204 -4.79 9.76 32.56
N ILE A 205 -4.99 8.47 32.33
CA ILE A 205 -4.57 7.43 33.27
C ILE A 205 -3.04 7.43 33.43
N GLY A 206 -2.31 7.55 32.32
CA GLY A 206 -0.85 7.64 32.33
C GLY A 206 -0.33 8.79 33.21
N GLY A 207 -0.86 9.99 33.00
CA GLY A 207 -0.49 11.17 33.79
C GLY A 207 -0.91 11.09 35.25
N VAL A 208 -2.14 10.65 35.54
CA VAL A 208 -2.66 10.54 36.92
C VAL A 208 -1.93 9.47 37.72
N VAL A 209 -1.75 8.26 37.16
CA VAL A 209 -1.04 7.17 37.86
C VAL A 209 0.41 7.57 38.12
N SER A 210 1.10 8.19 37.16
CA SER A 210 2.46 8.69 37.38
C SER A 210 2.46 9.74 38.50
N ARG A 211 1.54 10.71 38.48
CA ARG A 211 1.43 11.75 39.53
C ARG A 211 1.19 11.16 40.93
N LEU A 212 0.33 10.14 41.05
CA LEU A 212 0.02 9.46 42.32
C LEU A 212 1.22 8.66 42.87
N LEU A 213 1.96 7.98 42.00
CA LEU A 213 3.15 7.19 42.37
C LEU A 213 4.40 8.06 42.60
N GLY A 214 4.22 9.35 42.90
CA GLY A 214 5.30 10.29 43.16
C GLY A 214 6.03 10.75 41.91
N GLY A 215 5.43 10.62 40.72
CA GLY A 215 5.96 10.95 39.39
C GLY A 215 6.31 12.41 39.11
N ARG A 216 6.28 13.32 40.10
CA ARG A 216 6.61 14.76 39.97
C ARG A 216 7.90 15.01 39.17
N SER A 217 7.76 15.38 37.90
CA SER A 217 8.80 15.37 36.85
C SER A 217 9.73 16.58 36.90
N LEU A 218 9.17 17.73 37.28
CA LEU A 218 9.84 18.95 37.71
C LEU A 218 9.19 19.33 39.05
N GLN A 219 9.91 19.24 40.17
CA GLN A 219 9.52 19.96 41.37
C GLN A 219 9.83 21.44 41.12
N LEU A 220 8.95 22.15 40.41
CA LEU A 220 8.91 23.60 40.57
C LEU A 220 8.49 23.85 42.02
N ASN A 221 9.31 24.56 42.78
CA ASN A 221 9.00 24.88 44.16
C ASN A 221 7.65 25.63 44.23
N LEU A 222 6.87 25.37 45.28
CA LEU A 222 5.56 25.99 45.49
C LEU A 222 5.62 27.53 45.58
N GLU A 223 6.79 28.13 45.74
CA GLU A 223 6.98 29.59 45.80
C GLU A 223 6.82 30.29 44.44
N LEU A 224 7.16 29.62 43.32
CA LEU A 224 6.89 30.13 41.95
C LEU A 224 5.40 30.05 41.58
N ILE A 225 4.68 29.08 42.14
CA ILE A 225 3.22 28.95 41.95
C ILE A 225 2.49 30.10 42.66
N ASN A 226 3.09 30.69 43.69
CA ASN A 226 2.53 31.82 44.43
C ASN A 226 2.87 33.18 43.81
N SER A 227 3.87 33.28 42.92
CA SER A 227 4.15 34.49 42.15
C SER A 227 3.25 34.50 40.91
N LYS A 228 2.08 35.16 41.01
CA LYS A 228 1.19 35.32 39.85
C LYS A 228 1.93 36.08 38.76
N SER A 229 2.17 35.44 37.62
CA SER A 229 2.67 36.16 36.46
C SER A 229 1.61 37.16 36.00
N SER A 230 2.04 38.36 35.59
CA SER A 230 1.17 39.36 34.98
C SER A 230 1.76 39.72 33.63
N PHE A 231 0.96 39.61 32.57
CA PHE A 231 1.37 40.04 31.24
C PHE A 231 1.00 41.51 31.04
N ILE A 232 1.99 42.33 30.68
CA ILE A 232 1.78 43.75 30.35
C ILE A 232 2.21 43.98 28.89
N ILE A 233 1.46 44.82 28.16
CA ILE A 233 1.72 45.10 26.74
C ILE A 233 3.14 45.63 26.49
N THR A 234 3.73 46.35 27.44
CA THR A 234 5.10 46.88 27.36
C THR A 234 6.17 45.79 27.28
N GLU A 235 5.87 44.57 27.71
CA GLU A 235 6.77 43.41 27.64
C GLU A 235 6.76 42.73 26.28
N LEU A 236 5.78 43.04 25.43
CA LEU A 236 5.59 42.42 24.11
C LEU A 236 6.86 42.43 23.24
N PRO A 237 7.66 43.53 23.15
CA PRO A 237 8.90 43.53 22.40
C PRO A 237 9.93 42.53 22.92
N PHE A 238 10.01 42.32 24.23
CA PHE A 238 10.95 41.38 24.85
C PHE A 238 10.53 39.93 24.60
N TYR A 239 9.23 39.61 24.66
CA TYR A 239 8.74 38.28 24.29
C TYR A 239 8.91 37.97 22.80
N LEU A 240 8.72 38.97 21.92
CA LEU A 240 9.01 38.84 20.49
C LEU A 240 10.51 38.60 20.26
N PHE A 241 11.37 39.36 20.93
CA PHE A 241 12.82 39.18 20.86
C PHE A 241 13.26 37.81 21.38
N LEU A 242 12.69 37.35 22.50
CA LEU A 242 12.91 36.02 23.04
C LEU A 242 12.50 34.95 22.03
N GLY A 243 11.33 35.09 21.41
CA GLY A 243 10.87 34.16 20.39
C GLY A 243 11.78 34.13 19.17
N ILE A 244 12.19 35.29 18.65
CA ILE A 244 13.13 35.38 17.51
C ILE A 244 14.47 34.72 17.85
N SER A 245 15.09 35.10 18.97
CA SER A 245 16.37 34.55 19.40
C SER A 245 16.29 33.04 19.67
N ALA A 246 15.21 32.56 20.30
CA ALA A 246 14.95 31.14 20.50
C ALA A 246 14.84 30.40 19.17
N GLY A 247 14.13 30.95 18.18
CA GLY A 247 14.00 30.36 16.85
C GLY A 247 15.32 30.26 16.10
N LEU A 248 16.16 31.30 16.16
CA LEU A 248 17.49 31.33 15.55
C LEU A 248 18.42 30.29 16.20
N LEU A 249 18.51 30.28 17.53
CA LEU A 249 19.38 29.37 18.28
C LEU A 249 18.90 27.92 18.20
N ALA A 250 17.59 27.68 18.16
CA ALA A 250 17.02 26.36 17.93
C ALA A 250 17.32 25.84 16.52
N ALA A 251 17.31 26.71 15.50
CA ALA A 251 17.72 26.34 14.15
C ALA A 251 19.22 25.96 14.10
N LEU A 252 20.08 26.72 14.77
CA LEU A 252 21.49 26.39 14.94
C LEU A 252 21.68 25.05 15.66
N PHE A 253 20.95 24.84 16.76
CA PHE A 253 20.98 23.59 17.53
C PHE A 253 20.59 22.39 16.66
N ARG A 254 19.49 22.50 15.90
CA ARG A 254 19.06 21.45 14.98
C ARG A 254 20.10 21.15 13.90
N LYS A 255 20.72 22.18 13.30
CA LYS A 255 21.81 21.98 12.34
C LYS A 255 22.99 21.27 12.98
N GLY A 256 23.36 21.66 14.20
CA GLY A 256 24.38 21.00 15.02
C GLY A 256 24.06 19.53 15.29
N LEU A 257 22.82 19.19 15.61
CA LEU A 257 22.40 17.81 15.86
C LEU A 257 22.58 16.93 14.61
N LEU A 258 22.17 17.43 13.45
CA LEU A 258 22.30 16.72 12.17
C LEU A 258 23.77 16.56 11.75
N LEU A 259 24.60 17.60 11.98
CA LEU A 259 26.04 17.55 11.74
C LEU A 259 26.73 16.52 12.65
N SER A 260 26.42 16.55 13.95
CA SER A 260 26.95 15.60 14.92
C SER A 260 26.59 14.15 14.54
N LEU A 261 25.33 13.89 14.21
CA LEU A 261 24.87 12.57 13.75
C LEU A 261 25.61 12.12 12.48
N SER A 262 25.80 13.03 11.53
CA SER A 262 26.53 12.74 10.28
C SER A 262 28.00 12.43 10.54
N TYR A 263 28.63 13.10 11.51
CA TYR A 263 30.01 12.83 11.91
C TYR A 263 30.15 11.45 12.56
N TYR A 264 29.31 11.13 13.54
CA TYR A 264 29.34 9.82 14.21
C TYR A 264 29.09 8.66 13.26
N ARG A 265 28.26 8.84 12.23
CA ARG A 265 28.03 7.81 11.20
C ARG A 265 29.26 7.51 10.34
N LYS A 266 30.15 8.48 10.13
CA LYS A 266 31.40 8.31 9.38
C LYS A 266 32.47 7.57 10.19
N LEU A 267 32.33 7.49 11.52
CA LEU A 267 33.29 6.79 12.37
C LEU A 267 33.14 5.27 12.21
N PRO A 268 34.21 4.51 11.90
CA PRO A 268 34.18 3.06 11.69
C PRO A 268 34.18 2.29 13.02
N VAL A 269 33.32 2.67 13.95
CA VAL A 269 33.21 2.07 15.29
C VAL A 269 31.76 1.70 15.61
N GLY A 270 31.55 0.60 16.35
CA GLY A 270 30.23 0.11 16.74
C GLY A 270 29.49 1.03 17.71
N LEU A 271 28.17 0.80 17.88
CA LEU A 271 27.31 1.63 18.73
C LEU A 271 27.74 1.67 20.21
N PRO A 272 28.17 0.55 20.86
CA PRO A 272 28.73 0.57 22.22
C PRO A 272 29.85 1.59 22.37
N LEU A 273 30.81 1.59 21.43
CA LEU A 273 31.97 2.46 21.53
C LEU A 273 31.60 3.92 21.25
N ARG A 274 30.69 4.19 20.31
CA ARG A 274 30.20 5.57 20.05
C ARG A 274 29.57 6.18 21.30
N ILE A 275 28.70 5.43 21.98
CA ILE A 275 28.02 5.89 23.18
C ILE A 275 29.00 5.99 24.35
N ALA A 276 29.93 5.03 24.49
CA ALA A 276 30.98 5.08 25.50
C ALA A 276 31.88 6.32 25.36
N LEU A 277 32.29 6.66 24.14
CA LEU A 277 33.07 7.87 23.85
C LEU A 277 32.29 9.14 24.16
N ALA A 278 31.00 9.19 23.82
CA ALA A 278 30.16 10.33 24.18
C ALA A 278 29.98 10.45 25.72
N GLY A 279 29.87 9.32 26.43
CA GLY A 279 29.86 9.26 27.89
C GLY A 279 31.19 9.73 28.50
N LEU A 280 32.33 9.33 27.92
CA LEU A 280 33.67 9.80 28.34
C LEU A 280 33.77 11.32 28.23
N ILE A 281 33.46 11.87 27.04
CA ILE A 281 33.57 13.30 26.77
C ILE A 281 32.62 14.09 27.68
N SER A 282 31.39 13.61 27.86
CA SER A 282 30.43 14.23 28.78
C SER A 282 30.92 14.20 30.21
N GLY A 283 31.48 13.08 30.67
CA GLY A 283 32.04 12.95 32.02
C GLY A 283 33.22 13.89 32.25
N ILE A 284 34.13 14.04 31.28
CA ILE A 284 35.28 14.95 31.37
C ILE A 284 34.79 16.40 31.46
N ALA A 285 33.91 16.80 30.54
CA ALA A 285 33.37 18.15 30.52
C ALA A 285 32.64 18.51 31.81
N ILE A 286 31.79 17.60 32.32
CA ILE A 286 31.07 17.81 33.60
C ILE A 286 32.05 17.85 34.78
N ALA A 287 33.14 17.08 34.76
CA ALA A 287 34.15 17.13 35.81
C ALA A 287 34.91 18.48 35.86
N MET A 288 35.06 19.15 34.72
CA MET A 288 35.68 20.48 34.63
C MET A 288 34.74 21.62 35.00
N LEU A 289 33.43 21.39 34.97
CA LEU A 289 32.42 22.36 35.38
C LEU A 289 32.30 22.43 36.91
N PRO A 290 31.76 23.54 37.47
CA PRO A 290 31.52 23.67 38.91
C PRO A 290 30.69 22.52 39.48
N GLU A 291 30.85 22.21 40.77
CA GLU A 291 30.24 21.01 41.37
C GLU A 291 28.70 20.97 41.27
N GLU A 292 28.07 22.14 41.23
CA GLU A 292 26.64 22.36 40.98
C GLU A 292 26.15 21.69 39.68
N PHE A 293 27.04 21.52 38.69
CA PHE A 293 26.74 20.95 37.37
C PHE A 293 26.83 19.42 37.34
N ARG A 294 27.40 18.79 38.38
CA ARG A 294 27.53 17.32 38.42
C ARG A 294 26.17 16.63 38.56
N ASN A 295 25.15 17.33 39.07
CA ASN A 295 23.79 16.81 39.17
C ASN A 295 22.87 17.46 38.13
N ASN A 296 22.54 16.72 37.05
CA ASN A 296 21.64 17.17 35.99
C ASN A 296 20.23 17.54 36.52
N THR A 297 19.81 16.97 37.64
CA THR A 297 18.52 17.31 38.29
C THR A 297 18.64 18.62 39.08
N GLY A 298 19.78 18.81 39.76
CA GLY A 298 20.10 20.04 40.50
C GLY A 298 20.27 21.25 39.58
N LEU A 299 20.86 21.08 38.40
CA LEU A 299 21.02 22.15 37.39
C LEU A 299 19.67 22.74 36.95
N ARG A 300 18.65 21.89 36.78
CA ARG A 300 17.30 22.29 36.38
C ARG A 300 16.58 23.08 37.46
N LEU A 301 16.80 22.70 38.71
CA LEU A 301 16.27 23.40 39.87
C LEU A 301 17.02 24.72 40.07
N PHE A 302 18.35 24.72 39.96
CA PHE A 302 19.20 25.90 40.14
C PHE A 302 18.88 27.08 39.20
N ILE A 303 18.52 26.81 37.93
CA ILE A 303 18.15 27.87 36.96
C ILE A 303 16.76 28.45 37.23
N ILE A 304 15.87 27.67 37.83
CA ILE A 304 14.47 28.06 38.04
C ILE A 304 14.23 28.57 39.48
N ASP A 305 15.00 28.09 40.45
CA ASP A 305 14.85 28.29 41.90
C ASP A 305 15.92 29.24 42.48
N GLY A 306 17.06 29.41 41.80
CA GLY A 306 18.09 30.36 42.20
C GLY A 306 17.87 31.73 41.55
N ASP A 307 18.55 32.75 42.07
CA ASP A 307 18.87 33.97 41.31
C ASP A 307 20.29 33.82 40.73
N PRO A 308 20.51 32.91 39.75
CA PRO A 308 21.83 32.58 39.28
C PRO A 308 22.46 33.75 38.53
N SER A 309 23.73 34.03 38.81
CA SER A 309 24.51 34.97 38.02
C SER A 309 24.41 34.65 36.52
N VAL A 310 24.23 35.69 35.70
CA VAL A 310 24.20 35.66 34.22
C VAL A 310 25.34 34.80 33.64
N TYR A 311 26.53 34.86 34.24
CA TYR A 311 27.68 34.05 33.85
C TYR A 311 27.43 32.55 34.00
N LYS A 312 26.87 32.11 35.14
CA LYS A 312 26.56 30.69 35.39
C LYS A 312 25.51 30.18 34.40
N VAL A 313 24.45 30.94 34.15
CA VAL A 313 23.38 30.56 33.18
C VAL A 313 23.92 30.45 31.76
N THR A 314 24.79 31.38 31.35
CA THR A 314 25.43 31.33 30.04
C THR A 314 26.34 30.11 29.90
N LEU A 315 27.10 29.78 30.95
CA LEU A 315 27.92 28.56 31.00
C LEU A 315 27.06 27.29 30.88
N VAL A 316 25.92 27.22 31.58
CA VAL A 316 24.96 26.11 31.45
C VAL A 316 24.44 26.01 30.03
N PHE A 317 24.00 27.12 29.44
CA PHE A 317 23.46 27.13 28.09
C PHE A 317 24.48 26.55 27.10
N VAL A 318 25.73 27.02 27.14
CA VAL A 318 26.79 26.56 26.22
C VAL A 318 27.14 25.09 26.47
N ALA A 319 27.31 24.69 27.74
CA ALA A 319 27.65 23.32 28.09
C ALA A 319 26.53 22.34 27.69
N GLU A 320 25.28 22.62 28.06
CA GLU A 320 24.12 21.78 27.72
C GLU A 320 23.94 21.71 26.20
N PHE A 321 24.14 22.82 25.48
CA PHE A 321 24.05 22.86 24.02
C PHE A 321 25.04 21.89 23.39
N ILE A 322 26.33 22.03 23.70
CA ILE A 322 27.41 21.23 23.11
C ILE A 322 27.31 19.76 23.53
N LEU A 323 27.13 19.49 24.82
CA LEU A 323 27.06 18.13 25.34
C LEU A 323 25.85 17.37 24.79
N THR A 324 24.73 18.04 24.57
CA THR A 324 23.56 17.39 23.95
C THR A 324 23.81 17.04 22.50
N LEU A 325 24.56 17.86 21.74
CA LEU A 325 24.95 17.52 20.36
C LEU A 325 25.80 16.25 20.34
N ILE A 326 26.78 16.14 21.24
CA ILE A 326 27.68 14.98 21.35
C ILE A 326 26.90 13.74 21.77
N ALA A 327 26.11 13.85 22.84
CA ALA A 327 25.33 12.75 23.39
C ALA A 327 24.29 12.23 22.39
N PHE A 328 23.50 13.11 21.76
CA PHE A 328 22.46 12.69 20.81
C PHE A 328 23.06 12.14 19.51
N GLY A 329 24.13 12.75 19.00
CA GLY A 329 24.81 12.31 17.77
C GLY A 329 25.39 10.90 17.85
N SER A 330 25.78 10.46 19.06
CA SER A 330 26.30 9.11 19.29
C SER A 330 25.29 7.97 19.05
N GLY A 331 23.99 8.29 18.98
CA GLY A 331 22.90 7.31 18.90
C GLY A 331 22.43 6.77 20.25
N ALA A 332 22.91 7.37 21.35
CA ALA A 332 22.53 6.99 22.71
C ALA A 332 21.01 7.05 22.94
N PRO A 333 20.43 6.07 23.65
CA PRO A 333 19.02 6.09 24.04
C PRO A 333 18.66 7.28 24.93
N GLY A 334 18.08 8.31 24.33
CA GLY A 334 17.66 9.52 25.03
C GLY A 334 16.93 10.50 24.12
N GLY A 335 16.05 11.31 24.70
CA GLY A 335 15.21 12.27 24.01
C GLY A 335 15.74 13.71 24.14
N LEU A 336 15.25 14.60 23.28
CA LEU A 336 15.69 16.00 23.22
C LEU A 336 14.82 16.98 24.01
N PHE A 337 13.63 16.55 24.46
CA PHE A 337 12.66 17.40 25.14
C PHE A 337 13.26 18.13 26.35
N ALA A 338 13.91 17.41 27.27
CA ALA A 338 14.44 18.04 28.48
C ALA A 338 15.60 19.01 28.17
N PRO A 339 16.63 18.64 27.38
CA PRO A 339 17.66 19.59 26.96
C PRO A 339 17.10 20.86 26.28
N SER A 340 16.13 20.71 25.37
CA SER A 340 15.53 21.89 24.72
C SER A 340 14.76 22.80 25.67
N LEU A 341 14.09 22.23 26.69
CA LEU A 341 13.43 23.03 27.73
C LEU A 341 14.48 23.78 28.56
N ILE A 342 15.59 23.14 28.94
CA ILE A 342 16.66 23.78 29.73
C ILE A 342 17.33 24.91 28.93
N LEU A 343 17.67 24.66 27.66
CA LEU A 343 18.23 25.69 26.78
C LEU A 343 17.30 26.88 26.64
N GLY A 344 15.99 26.61 26.47
CA GLY A 344 14.96 27.63 26.46
C GLY A 344 14.86 28.40 27.78
N SER A 345 14.91 27.70 28.91
CA SER A 345 14.88 28.30 30.25
C SER A 345 16.05 29.25 30.46
N CYS A 346 17.27 28.83 30.09
CA CYS A 346 18.46 29.68 30.20
C CYS A 346 18.35 30.92 29.31
N LEU A 347 17.94 30.75 28.05
CA LEU A 347 17.78 31.88 27.13
C LEU A 347 16.70 32.85 27.62
N GLY A 348 15.56 32.31 28.06
CA GLY A 348 14.47 33.07 28.66
C GLY A 348 14.94 33.86 29.88
N TYR A 349 15.62 33.21 30.83
CA TYR A 349 16.15 33.87 32.01
C TYR A 349 17.10 35.02 31.65
N LEU A 350 18.01 34.83 30.67
CA LEU A 350 18.92 35.88 30.20
C LEU A 350 18.17 37.09 29.62
N VAL A 351 17.11 36.86 28.82
CA VAL A 351 16.27 37.94 28.29
C VAL A 351 15.46 38.59 29.41
N GLY A 352 14.99 37.82 30.39
CA GLY A 352 14.26 38.32 31.55
C GLY A 352 15.11 39.20 32.45
N VAL A 353 16.37 38.86 32.70
CA VAL A 353 17.31 39.73 33.40
C VAL A 353 17.55 41.02 32.62
N ALA A 354 17.64 40.96 31.29
CA ALA A 354 17.78 42.16 30.47
C ALA A 354 16.53 43.05 30.55
N GLU A 355 15.33 42.47 30.51
CA GLU A 355 14.08 43.21 30.69
C GLU A 355 13.97 43.82 32.09
N PHE A 356 14.26 43.05 33.13
CA PHE A 356 14.21 43.52 34.52
C PHE A 356 15.14 44.72 34.76
N ASN A 357 16.32 44.74 34.14
CA ASN A 357 17.25 45.88 34.24
C ASN A 357 16.79 47.12 33.46
N ILE A 358 15.94 46.97 32.44
CA ILE A 358 15.50 48.08 31.58
C ILE A 358 14.14 48.64 32.01
N LEU A 359 13.18 47.76 32.27
CA LEU A 359 11.79 48.09 32.58
C LEU A 359 11.40 47.76 34.03
N GLY A 360 11.99 46.72 34.61
CA GLY A 360 11.70 46.30 36.00
C GLY A 360 10.29 45.79 36.23
N LEU A 361 9.59 45.29 35.20
CA LEU A 361 8.17 44.94 35.27
C LEU A 361 7.92 43.47 35.61
N SER A 362 8.77 42.55 35.14
CA SER A 362 8.58 41.11 35.30
C SER A 362 9.73 40.40 35.99
N SER A 363 9.42 39.23 36.56
CA SER A 363 10.44 38.32 37.08
C SER A 363 11.18 37.61 35.93
N PRO A 364 12.52 37.50 35.98
CA PRO A 364 13.29 36.66 35.04
C PRO A 364 12.79 35.22 34.92
N ASN A 365 12.16 34.68 35.98
CA ASN A 365 11.61 33.34 36.00
C ASN A 365 10.40 33.17 35.06
N THR A 366 9.60 34.23 34.88
CA THR A 366 8.50 34.26 33.90
C THR A 366 9.05 34.08 32.48
N TYR A 367 10.10 34.84 32.13
CA TYR A 367 10.75 34.71 30.83
C TYR A 367 11.44 33.36 30.66
N ALA A 368 12.00 32.78 31.71
CA ALA A 368 12.55 31.43 31.68
C ALA A 368 11.49 30.40 31.25
N LEU A 369 10.29 30.45 31.85
CA LEU A 369 9.17 29.58 31.49
C LEU A 369 8.71 29.79 30.03
N VAL A 370 8.63 31.05 29.57
CA VAL A 370 8.30 31.35 28.17
C VAL A 370 9.38 30.84 27.22
N GLY A 371 10.64 31.00 27.60
CA GLY A 371 11.80 30.54 26.84
C GLY A 371 11.83 29.02 26.70
N MET A 372 11.45 28.27 27.74
CA MET A 372 11.28 26.80 27.67
C MET A 372 10.35 26.41 26.53
N GLY A 373 9.14 27.01 26.50
CA GLY A 373 8.15 26.77 25.45
C GLY A 373 8.67 27.20 24.07
N ALA A 374 9.27 28.40 23.99
CA ALA A 374 9.76 28.97 22.74
C ALA A 374 10.84 28.13 22.06
N PHE A 375 11.87 27.72 22.80
CA PHE A 375 12.96 26.92 22.24
C PHE A 375 12.49 25.51 21.89
N PHE A 376 11.70 24.86 22.75
CA PHE A 376 11.14 23.53 22.49
C PHE A 376 10.22 23.52 21.27
N SER A 377 9.36 24.53 21.13
CA SER A 377 8.47 24.74 19.97
C SER A 377 9.26 24.77 18.66
N ALA A 378 10.36 25.54 18.59
CA ALA A 378 11.18 25.63 17.40
C ALA A 378 11.97 24.35 17.07
N VAL A 379 12.51 23.66 18.09
CA VAL A 379 13.26 22.40 17.89
C VAL A 379 12.35 21.27 17.42
N SER A 380 11.20 21.10 18.07
CA SER A 380 10.30 19.97 17.81
C SER A 380 9.27 20.26 16.71
N LYS A 381 8.96 21.54 16.43
CA LYS A 381 7.89 21.98 15.52
C LYS A 381 6.48 21.67 16.02
N VAL A 382 6.27 21.82 17.32
CA VAL A 382 5.03 21.43 18.02
C VAL A 382 4.58 22.54 18.98
N PRO A 383 4.18 23.74 18.48
CA PRO A 383 3.90 24.92 19.31
C PRO A 383 2.76 24.73 20.31
N ILE A 384 1.67 24.05 19.96
CA ILE A 384 0.51 23.92 20.87
C ILE A 384 0.89 23.01 22.03
N THR A 385 1.53 21.88 21.75
CA THR A 385 2.05 20.97 22.77
C THR A 385 3.09 21.66 23.65
N ALA A 386 3.96 22.50 23.09
CA ALA A 386 4.94 23.27 23.87
C ALA A 386 4.28 24.19 24.90
N ILE A 387 3.29 24.97 24.47
CA ILE A 387 2.52 25.87 25.34
C ILE A 387 1.84 25.07 26.45
N MET A 388 1.21 23.94 26.08
CA MET A 388 0.45 23.12 27.02
C MET A 388 1.32 22.35 28.01
N ILE A 389 2.54 21.95 27.64
CA ILE A 389 3.52 21.39 28.59
C ILE A 389 3.77 22.38 29.72
N ILE A 390 4.09 23.62 29.39
CA ILE A 390 4.44 24.63 30.39
C ILE A 390 3.22 24.99 31.21
N PHE A 391 2.09 25.28 30.56
CA PHE A 391 0.83 25.58 31.25
C PHE A 391 0.38 24.47 32.20
N GLU A 392 0.47 23.21 31.81
CA GLU A 392 -0.02 22.08 32.62
C GLU A 392 0.92 21.78 33.81
N ILE A 393 2.21 22.11 33.68
CA ILE A 393 3.20 22.00 34.77
C ILE A 393 3.08 23.18 35.75
N THR A 394 2.87 24.41 35.27
CA THR A 394 2.81 25.63 36.10
C THR A 394 1.42 25.91 36.65
N THR A 395 0.37 25.46 35.95
CA THR A 395 -1.05 25.76 36.22
C THR A 395 -1.40 27.24 36.25
N ASP A 396 -0.57 28.09 35.61
CA ASP A 396 -0.81 29.54 35.52
C ASP A 396 -1.31 29.93 34.12
N PHE A 397 -2.56 30.38 34.05
CA PHE A 397 -3.21 30.80 32.81
C PHE A 397 -2.63 32.11 32.26
N ASN A 398 -2.05 32.97 33.10
CA ASN A 398 -1.49 34.25 32.66
C ASN A 398 -0.23 34.05 31.79
N LEU A 399 0.45 32.91 31.92
CA LEU A 399 1.60 32.55 31.08
C LEU A 399 1.20 32.13 29.66
N VAL A 400 -0.06 31.74 29.41
CA VAL A 400 -0.48 31.18 28.12
C VAL A 400 -0.27 32.17 26.98
N LEU A 401 -0.59 33.45 27.18
CA LEU A 401 -0.43 34.48 26.14
C LEU A 401 1.05 34.79 25.83
N PRO A 402 1.94 35.05 26.81
CA PRO A 402 3.39 35.11 26.59
C PRO A 402 3.96 33.86 25.91
N LEU A 403 3.54 32.67 26.35
CA LEU A 403 3.95 31.39 25.75
C LEU A 403 3.53 31.29 24.30
N MET A 404 2.30 31.70 23.95
CA MET A 404 1.83 31.74 22.57
C MET A 404 2.69 32.67 21.72
N ILE A 405 2.95 33.90 22.18
CA ILE A 405 3.76 34.88 21.47
C ILE A 405 5.17 34.31 21.23
N GLY A 406 5.87 33.90 22.30
CA GLY A 406 7.24 33.37 22.19
C GLY A 406 7.33 32.07 21.38
N SER A 407 6.40 31.13 21.58
CA SER A 407 6.42 29.82 20.93
C SER A 407 6.05 29.85 19.45
N VAL A 408 5.06 30.66 19.08
CA VAL A 408 4.64 30.81 17.67
C VAL A 408 5.69 31.60 16.90
N THR A 409 6.23 32.68 17.46
CA THR A 409 7.26 33.48 16.80
C THR A 409 8.55 32.67 16.60
N SER A 410 9.00 31.95 17.63
CA SER A 410 10.13 31.02 17.55
C SER A 410 9.91 29.93 16.50
N TYR A 411 8.71 29.33 16.47
CA TYR A 411 8.34 28.35 15.45
C TYR A 411 8.48 28.91 14.02
N LEU A 412 7.89 30.09 13.75
CA LEU A 412 7.89 30.73 12.44
C LEU A 412 9.30 31.07 11.98
N VAL A 413 10.12 31.62 12.87
CA VAL A 413 11.53 31.95 12.57
C VAL A 413 12.32 30.69 12.24
N ALA A 414 12.19 29.64 13.05
CA ALA A 414 12.88 28.38 12.79
C ALA A 414 12.39 27.68 11.50
N ASP A 415 11.13 27.92 11.09
CA ASP A 415 10.52 27.31 9.90
C ASP A 415 11.05 27.90 8.62
N LYS A 416 11.20 29.22 8.62
CA LYS A 416 11.83 29.94 7.52
C LYS A 416 13.29 29.54 7.31
N LEU A 417 14.01 29.23 8.40
CA LEU A 417 15.44 28.87 8.32
C LEU A 417 15.69 27.42 7.91
N ILE A 418 14.98 26.47 8.50
CA ILE A 418 15.07 25.08 8.06
C ILE A 418 13.66 24.45 8.12
N PRO A 419 13.04 24.14 6.97
CA PRO A 419 11.67 23.66 6.94
C PRO A 419 11.55 22.22 7.45
N GLY A 420 10.36 21.86 7.93
CA GLY A 420 10.02 20.51 8.39
C GLY A 420 10.46 20.20 9.83
N SER A 421 9.91 19.12 10.41
CA SER A 421 10.22 18.72 11.78
C SER A 421 11.56 17.98 11.89
N LEU A 422 12.24 18.13 13.03
CA LEU A 422 13.49 17.42 13.33
C LEU A 422 13.30 15.90 13.21
N TYR A 423 12.19 15.37 13.71
CA TYR A 423 11.92 13.93 13.71
C TYR A 423 11.75 13.37 12.29
N THR A 424 11.11 14.11 11.39
CA THR A 424 11.03 13.74 9.97
C THR A 424 12.42 13.71 9.33
N LYS A 425 13.28 14.70 9.63
CA LYS A 425 14.64 14.72 9.08
C LYS A 425 15.51 13.57 9.61
N LEU A 426 15.35 13.19 10.87
CA LEU A 426 16.02 12.02 11.46
C LEU A 426 15.60 10.71 10.76
N LEU A 427 14.35 10.59 10.32
CA LEU A 427 13.89 9.45 9.53
C LEU A 427 14.49 9.44 8.13
N GLN A 428 14.50 10.58 7.43
CA GLN A 428 15.11 10.70 6.11
C GLN A 428 16.59 10.30 6.15
N LEU A 429 17.31 10.70 7.20
CA LEU A 429 18.69 10.27 7.40
C LEU A 429 18.83 8.76 7.60
N ASN A 430 17.81 8.07 8.11
CA ASN A 430 17.79 6.60 8.19
C ASN A 430 17.28 5.94 6.89
N GLY A 431 17.13 6.70 5.80
CA GLY A 431 16.59 6.20 4.52
C GLY A 431 15.07 6.01 4.54
N ILE A 432 14.39 6.57 5.53
CA ILE A 432 12.94 6.47 5.71
C ILE A 432 12.32 7.81 5.34
N ASP A 433 11.76 7.93 4.14
CA ASP A 433 11.01 9.12 3.77
C ASP A 433 9.54 8.98 4.17
N ILE A 434 9.08 9.88 5.03
CA ILE A 434 7.66 10.08 5.30
C ILE A 434 7.29 11.35 4.55
N ASP A 435 7.19 11.26 3.23
CA ASP A 435 6.58 12.35 2.49
C ASP A 435 5.12 12.50 2.95
N THR A 436 4.76 13.72 3.32
CA THR A 436 3.38 14.16 3.58
C THR A 436 2.52 14.11 2.31
N GLU A 437 3.12 13.84 1.15
CA GLU A 437 2.39 13.37 -0.02
C GLU A 437 2.05 11.90 0.19
N VAL A 438 0.76 11.64 0.43
CA VAL A 438 0.13 10.31 0.56
C VAL A 438 1.00 9.23 -0.08
N PRO A 439 1.70 8.40 0.71
CA PRO A 439 2.58 7.40 0.16
C PRO A 439 1.82 6.63 -0.91
N ILE A 440 2.44 6.39 -2.06
CA ILE A 440 1.88 5.53 -3.11
C ILE A 440 1.46 4.18 -2.48
N ASN A 441 2.10 3.74 -1.39
CA ASN A 441 1.72 2.53 -0.64
C ASN A 441 0.58 2.73 0.39
N ALA A 442 0.22 3.96 0.76
CA ALA A 442 -0.82 4.27 1.76
C ALA A 442 -2.24 4.30 1.18
N ARG A 443 -2.42 4.41 -0.15
CA ARG A 443 -3.76 4.31 -0.76
C ARG A 443 -4.35 2.90 -0.67
N PHE A 444 -3.54 1.86 -0.65
CA PHE A 444 -4.00 0.48 -0.41
C PHE A 444 -4.75 0.34 0.93
N ILE A 445 -4.35 1.13 1.94
CA ILE A 445 -4.95 1.14 3.28
C ILE A 445 -6.27 1.94 3.29
N GLN A 446 -6.46 2.86 2.35
CA GLN A 446 -7.70 3.64 2.21
C GLN A 446 -8.76 2.97 1.34
N LEU A 447 -8.37 2.01 0.47
CA LEU A 447 -9.35 1.28 -0.32
C LEU A 447 -10.29 0.49 0.60
N THR A 448 -11.57 0.51 0.26
CA THR A 448 -12.61 -0.19 1.02
C THR A 448 -13.02 -1.47 0.33
N ALA A 449 -13.62 -2.39 1.09
CA ALA A 449 -14.21 -3.61 0.54
C ALA A 449 -15.19 -3.29 -0.60
N GLN A 450 -15.94 -2.18 -0.51
CA GLN A 450 -16.88 -1.74 -1.55
C GLN A 450 -16.25 -1.51 -2.93
N GLU A 451 -14.99 -1.09 -2.97
CA GLU A 451 -14.29 -0.71 -4.20
C GLU A 451 -13.64 -1.92 -4.90
N VAL A 452 -13.36 -2.99 -4.16
CA VAL A 452 -12.65 -4.17 -4.66
C VAL A 452 -13.53 -5.42 -4.72
N MET A 453 -14.58 -5.52 -3.91
CA MET A 453 -15.45 -6.70 -3.87
C MET A 453 -16.10 -7.01 -5.22
N GLN A 454 -16.30 -8.30 -5.50
CA GLN A 454 -17.14 -8.75 -6.59
C GLN A 454 -18.61 -8.59 -6.19
N ARG A 455 -19.37 -7.83 -6.98
CA ARG A 455 -20.79 -7.53 -6.70
C ARG A 455 -21.74 -8.61 -7.21
N GLN A 456 -21.41 -9.22 -8.35
CA GLN A 456 -22.15 -10.37 -8.87
C GLN A 456 -21.62 -11.62 -8.18
N VAL A 457 -22.34 -12.06 -7.16
CA VAL A 457 -21.98 -13.23 -6.38
C VAL A 457 -22.92 -14.36 -6.77
N GLU A 458 -22.35 -15.48 -7.20
CA GLU A 458 -23.13 -16.71 -7.38
C GLU A 458 -23.45 -17.28 -6.00
N THR A 459 -24.71 -17.63 -5.77
CA THR A 459 -25.20 -18.08 -4.46
C THR A 459 -26.04 -19.34 -4.62
N LEU A 460 -26.04 -20.19 -3.59
CA LEU A 460 -26.89 -21.38 -3.53
C LEU A 460 -27.99 -21.21 -2.48
N GLN A 461 -29.07 -21.95 -2.63
CA GLN A 461 -30.17 -22.01 -1.65
C GLN A 461 -29.87 -23.06 -0.58
N GLU A 462 -30.36 -22.86 0.64
CA GLU A 462 -30.08 -23.77 1.76
C GLU A 462 -30.73 -25.17 1.65
N GLU A 463 -31.87 -25.26 0.95
CA GLU A 463 -32.65 -26.49 0.71
C GLU A 463 -32.13 -27.27 -0.50
N MET A 464 -31.18 -26.71 -1.27
CA MET A 464 -30.59 -27.37 -2.44
C MET A 464 -29.87 -28.66 -2.00
N THR A 465 -29.89 -29.70 -2.83
CA THR A 465 -29.21 -30.96 -2.50
C THR A 465 -27.69 -30.85 -2.68
N VAL A 466 -26.92 -31.70 -2.00
CA VAL A 466 -25.47 -31.77 -2.19
C VAL A 466 -25.09 -32.10 -3.63
N ASP A 467 -25.83 -32.97 -4.32
CA ASP A 467 -25.51 -33.35 -5.70
C ASP A 467 -25.68 -32.16 -6.66
N GLU A 468 -26.74 -31.37 -6.50
CA GLU A 468 -26.94 -30.11 -7.22
C GLU A 468 -25.84 -29.09 -6.91
N ALA A 469 -25.40 -29.00 -5.66
CA ALA A 469 -24.26 -28.15 -5.30
C ALA A 469 -22.97 -28.63 -6.00
N ILE A 470 -22.69 -29.93 -6.05
CA ILE A 470 -21.52 -30.48 -6.78
C ILE A 470 -21.59 -30.12 -8.28
N GLN A 471 -22.77 -30.16 -8.89
CA GLN A 471 -22.97 -29.71 -10.27
C GLN A 471 -22.70 -28.22 -10.43
N ALA A 472 -23.20 -27.38 -9.51
CA ALA A 472 -22.93 -25.94 -9.50
C ALA A 472 -21.43 -25.62 -9.40
N PHE A 473 -20.70 -26.34 -8.54
CA PHE A 473 -19.24 -26.23 -8.44
C PHE A 473 -18.49 -26.69 -9.70
N SER A 474 -19.07 -27.62 -10.47
CA SER A 474 -18.46 -28.10 -11.72
C SER A 474 -18.64 -27.13 -12.88
N ASN A 475 -19.72 -26.34 -12.84
CA ASN A 475 -20.07 -25.36 -13.87
C ASN A 475 -19.54 -23.95 -13.57
N SER A 476 -19.05 -23.71 -12.36
CA SER A 476 -18.55 -22.41 -11.91
C SER A 476 -17.04 -22.41 -11.69
N THR A 477 -16.41 -21.26 -11.91
CA THR A 477 -15.00 -21.04 -11.56
C THR A 477 -14.81 -20.75 -10.06
N GLN A 478 -15.91 -20.56 -9.33
CA GLN A 478 -15.89 -20.23 -7.90
C GLN A 478 -15.67 -21.47 -7.03
N ARG A 479 -14.61 -21.44 -6.21
CA ARG A 479 -14.32 -22.54 -5.26
C ARG A 479 -15.09 -22.46 -3.93
N GLY A 480 -16.22 -21.78 -3.90
CA GLY A 480 -17.05 -21.63 -2.70
C GLY A 480 -18.15 -20.60 -2.85
N PHE A 481 -19.34 -20.97 -2.39
CA PHE A 481 -20.59 -20.25 -2.60
C PHE A 481 -21.21 -19.82 -1.27
N PRO A 482 -21.66 -18.56 -1.15
CA PRO A 482 -22.54 -18.14 -0.08
C PRO A 482 -23.91 -18.83 -0.21
N ILE A 483 -24.43 -19.30 0.92
CA ILE A 483 -25.74 -19.92 1.02
C ILE A 483 -26.74 -18.88 1.52
N LEU A 484 -27.83 -18.71 0.78
CA LEU A 484 -28.89 -17.76 1.10
C LEU A 484 -30.16 -18.49 1.54
N GLU A 485 -30.84 -17.90 2.52
CA GLU A 485 -32.22 -18.19 2.88
C GLU A 485 -33.01 -16.88 2.75
N ASN A 486 -34.03 -16.84 1.90
CA ASN A 486 -34.87 -15.64 1.69
C ASN A 486 -34.05 -14.35 1.42
N GLY A 487 -32.94 -14.48 0.68
CA GLY A 487 -32.03 -13.37 0.33
C GLY A 487 -31.08 -12.92 1.46
N LYS A 488 -31.04 -13.64 2.60
CA LYS A 488 -30.12 -13.39 3.71
C LYS A 488 -29.05 -14.47 3.78
N LEU A 489 -27.83 -14.09 4.14
CA LEU A 489 -26.71 -15.03 4.25
C LEU A 489 -26.87 -15.92 5.50
N VAL A 490 -26.91 -17.24 5.30
CA VAL A 490 -27.01 -18.24 6.37
C VAL A 490 -25.74 -19.09 6.50
N GLY A 491 -24.99 -19.27 5.42
CA GLY A 491 -23.76 -20.07 5.43
C GLY A 491 -22.84 -19.84 4.25
N ILE A 492 -21.76 -20.60 4.21
CA ILE A 492 -20.89 -20.72 3.03
C ILE A 492 -20.47 -22.19 2.86
N VAL A 493 -20.49 -22.68 1.62
CA VAL A 493 -19.92 -23.99 1.27
C VAL A 493 -18.67 -23.78 0.44
N THR A 494 -17.62 -24.54 0.74
CA THR A 494 -16.39 -24.57 -0.06
C THR A 494 -16.16 -25.94 -0.69
N GLN A 495 -15.27 -25.99 -1.68
CA GLN A 495 -14.90 -27.26 -2.31
C GLN A 495 -14.29 -28.25 -1.30
N SER A 496 -13.63 -27.75 -0.25
CA SER A 496 -13.09 -28.55 0.85
C SER A 496 -14.20 -29.21 1.68
N ASP A 497 -15.36 -28.56 1.81
CA ASP A 497 -16.50 -29.12 2.55
C ASP A 497 -17.17 -30.25 1.76
N LEU A 498 -17.19 -30.14 0.42
CA LEU A 498 -17.64 -31.23 -0.45
C LEU A 498 -16.72 -32.46 -0.41
N MET A 499 -15.42 -32.29 -0.17
CA MET A 499 -14.49 -33.42 -0.05
C MET A 499 -14.75 -34.29 1.19
N LYS A 500 -15.26 -33.69 2.28
CA LYS A 500 -15.66 -34.43 3.50
C LYS A 500 -16.81 -35.42 3.26
N ILE A 501 -17.58 -35.22 2.18
CA ILE A 501 -18.71 -36.06 1.79
C ILE A 501 -18.22 -37.30 1.05
N ARG A 502 -17.17 -37.18 0.23
CA ARG A 502 -16.51 -38.31 -0.44
C ARG A 502 -15.91 -39.32 0.53
N GLU A 503 -15.62 -38.91 1.76
CA GLU A 503 -15.14 -39.78 2.84
C GLU A 503 -16.26 -40.59 3.53
N GLY A 504 -17.50 -40.53 3.04
CA GLY A 504 -18.56 -41.49 3.37
C GLY A 504 -19.47 -41.14 4.55
N LYS A 505 -19.50 -39.87 5.00
CA LYS A 505 -20.28 -39.46 6.19
C LYS A 505 -21.67 -38.85 5.92
N LEU A 506 -22.00 -38.45 4.68
CA LEU A 506 -23.28 -37.80 4.35
C LEU A 506 -23.84 -38.30 3.01
N SER A 507 -25.17 -38.38 2.90
CA SER A 507 -25.88 -38.70 1.65
C SER A 507 -25.78 -37.56 0.65
N ARG A 508 -25.80 -37.88 -0.65
CA ARG A 508 -25.81 -36.87 -1.74
C ARG A 508 -27.15 -36.13 -1.85
N ASP A 509 -28.21 -36.71 -1.30
CA ASP A 509 -29.55 -36.11 -1.26
C ASP A 509 -29.75 -35.21 -0.03
N ALA A 510 -28.75 -35.12 0.86
CA ALA A 510 -28.82 -34.22 2.01
C ALA A 510 -28.90 -32.76 1.55
N PRO A 511 -29.58 -31.89 2.30
CA PRO A 511 -29.62 -30.46 1.99
C PRO A 511 -28.27 -29.80 2.32
N VAL A 512 -27.91 -28.79 1.54
CA VAL A 512 -26.64 -28.05 1.66
C VAL A 512 -26.45 -27.41 3.04
N ARG A 513 -27.54 -27.08 3.76
CA ARG A 513 -27.48 -26.58 5.13
C ARG A 513 -26.77 -27.50 6.13
N GLU A 514 -26.71 -28.81 5.86
CA GLU A 514 -26.05 -29.78 6.74
C GLU A 514 -24.53 -29.82 6.57
N ILE A 515 -24.02 -29.34 5.43
CA ILE A 515 -22.59 -29.35 5.08
C ILE A 515 -21.95 -27.97 5.11
N MET A 516 -22.76 -26.90 5.13
CA MET A 516 -22.27 -25.54 5.10
C MET A 516 -21.56 -25.16 6.40
N THR A 517 -20.60 -24.25 6.28
CA THR A 517 -20.10 -23.53 7.45
C THR A 517 -21.13 -22.48 7.85
N SER A 518 -21.89 -22.77 8.90
CA SER A 518 -22.87 -21.87 9.48
C SER A 518 -22.19 -20.65 10.11
N HIS A 519 -22.78 -19.46 9.95
CA HIS A 519 -22.25 -18.19 10.48
C HIS A 519 -20.83 -17.83 9.98
N PRO A 520 -20.62 -17.67 8.65
CA PRO A 520 -19.32 -17.31 8.11
C PRO A 520 -18.85 -15.95 8.64
N VAL A 521 -17.53 -15.78 8.74
CA VAL A 521 -16.94 -14.47 9.03
C VAL A 521 -17.28 -13.52 7.88
N THR A 522 -17.86 -12.36 8.20
CA THR A 522 -18.31 -11.38 7.20
C THR A 522 -17.75 -10.00 7.48
N ILE A 523 -17.79 -9.14 6.46
CA ILE A 523 -17.35 -7.75 6.54
C ILE A 523 -18.44 -6.81 6.02
N THR A 524 -18.33 -5.53 6.35
CA THR A 524 -19.19 -4.48 5.76
C THR A 524 -18.46 -3.79 4.60
N PRO A 525 -19.19 -3.15 3.65
CA PRO A 525 -18.59 -2.44 2.52
C PRO A 525 -17.55 -1.38 2.92
N LYS A 526 -17.68 -0.83 4.13
CA LYS A 526 -16.82 0.23 4.67
C LYS A 526 -15.50 -0.26 5.29
N HIS A 527 -15.30 -1.57 5.44
CA HIS A 527 -14.03 -2.07 5.99
C HIS A 527 -12.89 -1.80 5.01
N SER A 528 -11.76 -1.31 5.50
CA SER A 528 -10.52 -1.14 4.73
C SER A 528 -9.95 -2.48 4.27
N LEU A 529 -9.25 -2.51 3.14
CA LEU A 529 -8.61 -3.74 2.64
C LEU A 529 -7.58 -4.31 3.61
N SER A 530 -6.92 -3.49 4.43
CA SER A 530 -6.04 -3.93 5.51
C SER A 530 -6.78 -4.80 6.52
N ASN A 531 -8.01 -4.39 6.91
CA ASN A 531 -8.88 -5.17 7.77
C ASN A 531 -9.36 -6.46 7.09
N VAL A 532 -9.68 -6.40 5.79
CA VAL A 532 -10.06 -7.60 5.02
C VAL A 532 -8.92 -8.62 4.97
N LEU A 533 -7.71 -8.20 4.62
CA LEU A 533 -6.52 -9.06 4.60
C LEU A 533 -6.23 -9.67 5.98
N TYR A 534 -6.30 -8.86 7.03
CA TYR A 534 -6.13 -9.32 8.39
C TYR A 534 -7.11 -10.43 8.74
N LEU A 535 -8.40 -10.29 8.41
CA LEU A 535 -9.41 -11.32 8.66
C LEU A 535 -9.17 -12.59 7.83
N LEU A 536 -8.80 -12.44 6.55
CA LEU A 536 -8.47 -13.56 5.67
C LEU A 536 -7.29 -14.38 6.22
N ASP A 537 -6.23 -13.73 6.70
CA ASP A 537 -5.08 -14.39 7.30
C ASP A 537 -5.41 -14.98 8.68
N ARG A 538 -6.03 -14.19 9.55
CA ARG A 538 -6.36 -14.58 10.93
C ARG A 538 -7.22 -15.83 11.03
N HIS A 539 -8.22 -15.94 10.15
CA HIS A 539 -9.13 -17.09 10.11
C HIS A 539 -8.69 -18.16 9.11
N GLN A 540 -7.55 -17.97 8.43
CA GLN A 540 -7.04 -18.87 7.38
C GLN A 540 -8.09 -19.20 6.31
N ILE A 541 -8.89 -18.20 5.94
CA ILE A 541 -9.96 -18.30 4.94
C ILE A 541 -9.55 -17.57 3.65
N SER A 542 -10.08 -18.04 2.53
CA SER A 542 -9.73 -17.53 1.20
C SER A 542 -10.58 -16.35 0.73
N ARG A 543 -11.78 -16.19 1.33
CA ARG A 543 -12.80 -15.22 0.91
C ARG A 543 -13.67 -14.77 2.08
N LEU A 544 -14.25 -13.59 1.96
CA LEU A 544 -15.16 -12.99 2.93
C LEU A 544 -16.42 -12.48 2.21
N PRO A 545 -17.62 -12.92 2.63
CA PRO A 545 -18.86 -12.29 2.21
C PRO A 545 -18.96 -10.85 2.74
N VAL A 546 -19.39 -9.93 1.88
CA VAL A 546 -19.64 -8.53 2.21
C VAL A 546 -21.12 -8.33 2.42
N LEU A 547 -21.49 -7.87 3.61
CA LEU A 547 -22.88 -7.68 4.03
C LEU A 547 -23.20 -6.20 4.28
N GLU A 548 -24.37 -5.79 3.82
CA GLU A 548 -25.01 -4.55 4.25
C GLU A 548 -26.23 -4.92 5.10
N GLY A 549 -26.10 -4.78 6.42
CA GLY A 549 -27.05 -5.36 7.38
C GLY A 549 -26.99 -6.89 7.36
N ARG A 550 -28.05 -7.55 6.85
CA ARG A 550 -28.11 -9.01 6.65
C ARG A 550 -28.09 -9.44 5.18
N ARG A 551 -28.04 -8.48 4.25
CA ARG A 551 -28.08 -8.74 2.81
C ARG A 551 -26.67 -8.89 2.26
N LEU A 552 -26.46 -9.91 1.45
CA LEU A 552 -25.23 -10.10 0.70
C LEU A 552 -25.14 -9.05 -0.43
N VAL A 553 -24.06 -8.26 -0.42
CA VAL A 553 -23.81 -7.20 -1.42
C VAL A 553 -22.53 -7.44 -2.22
N GLY A 554 -21.69 -8.37 -1.79
CA GLY A 554 -20.51 -8.79 -2.55
C GLY A 554 -19.74 -9.91 -1.87
N ILE A 555 -18.66 -10.34 -2.52
CA ILE A 555 -17.66 -11.24 -1.94
C ILE A 555 -16.26 -10.72 -2.29
N ILE A 556 -15.30 -10.85 -1.37
CA ILE A 556 -13.92 -10.43 -1.60
C ILE A 556 -12.95 -11.55 -1.26
N SER A 557 -11.98 -11.80 -2.14
CA SER A 557 -10.94 -12.82 -1.95
C SER A 557 -9.53 -12.22 -1.89
N ARG A 558 -8.55 -13.00 -1.41
CA ARG A 558 -7.12 -12.60 -1.47
C ARG A 558 -6.70 -12.26 -2.90
N GLY A 559 -7.21 -13.00 -3.89
CA GLY A 559 -6.92 -12.77 -5.31
C GLY A 559 -7.46 -11.44 -5.83
N ASP A 560 -8.62 -11.00 -5.37
CA ASP A 560 -9.18 -9.69 -5.75
C ASP A 560 -8.33 -8.55 -5.21
N ILE A 561 -7.84 -8.70 -3.96
CA ILE A 561 -6.97 -7.73 -3.30
C ILE A 561 -5.62 -7.66 -4.01
N ILE A 562 -4.99 -8.81 -4.31
CA ILE A 562 -3.73 -8.87 -5.04
C ILE A 562 -3.89 -8.30 -6.46
N ARG A 563 -5.01 -8.56 -7.13
CA ARG A 563 -5.29 -8.00 -8.46
C ARG A 563 -5.47 -6.48 -8.40
N ALA A 564 -6.18 -5.97 -7.40
CA ALA A 564 -6.33 -4.54 -7.19
C ALA A 564 -4.96 -3.88 -6.94
N GLU A 565 -4.12 -4.49 -6.10
CA GLU A 565 -2.78 -4.00 -5.80
C GLU A 565 -1.82 -4.12 -7.00
N ALA A 566 -1.85 -5.22 -7.75
CA ALA A 566 -1.04 -5.40 -8.95
C ALA A 566 -1.44 -4.40 -10.04
N ASN A 567 -2.74 -4.18 -10.25
CA ASN A 567 -3.23 -3.14 -11.15
C ASN A 567 -2.76 -1.75 -10.72
N TYR A 568 -2.71 -1.51 -9.41
CA TYR A 568 -2.23 -0.26 -8.83
C TYR A 568 -0.71 -0.07 -8.99
N LEU A 569 0.10 -1.07 -8.63
CA LEU A 569 1.56 -1.05 -8.75
C LEU A 569 2.05 -0.96 -10.20
N ASN A 570 1.31 -1.57 -11.13
CA ASN A 570 1.56 -1.43 -12.56
C ASN A 570 1.16 -0.04 -13.10
N CYS A 571 0.41 0.74 -12.34
CA CYS A 571 0.01 2.13 -12.63
C CYS A 571 0.75 3.14 -11.71
N LYS A 572 2.08 3.10 -11.65
CA LYS A 572 2.86 4.17 -10.99
C LYS A 572 2.92 5.43 -11.85
N THR A 573 1.88 6.27 -11.71
CA THR A 573 1.78 7.75 -11.72
C THR A 573 0.46 8.21 -12.33
N ALA A 574 -0.57 8.41 -11.49
CA ALA A 574 -1.35 9.66 -11.38
C ALA A 574 -2.68 9.45 -10.61
N PRO A 575 -3.07 10.39 -9.74
CA PRO A 575 -4.26 10.33 -8.89
C PRO A 575 -5.56 10.76 -9.60
N ASN A 576 -5.56 10.82 -10.92
CA ASN A 576 -6.77 10.80 -11.74
C ASN A 576 -6.65 9.56 -12.60
N GLN A 577 -7.49 8.55 -12.39
CA GLN A 577 -8.06 7.95 -13.59
C GLN A 577 -9.06 9.02 -14.07
N PRO A 578 -8.75 9.83 -15.09
CA PRO A 578 -9.85 10.34 -15.88
C PRO A 578 -10.68 9.11 -16.22
N LYS A 579 -12.02 9.19 -16.10
CA LYS A 579 -12.90 8.32 -16.90
C LYS A 579 -12.17 8.11 -18.23
N ILE A 580 -11.74 6.89 -18.54
CA ILE A 580 -10.92 6.65 -19.74
C ILE A 580 -11.68 7.34 -20.86
N LYS A 581 -11.15 8.48 -21.33
CA LYS A 581 -11.90 9.32 -22.25
C LYS A 581 -12.08 8.46 -23.50
N PRO A 582 -13.28 8.42 -24.08
CA PRO A 582 -13.54 7.60 -25.24
C PRO A 582 -12.53 7.93 -26.34
N SER A 583 -12.21 6.95 -27.17
CA SER A 583 -11.37 7.18 -28.34
C SER A 583 -11.99 8.24 -29.25
N TYR A 584 -11.15 9.01 -29.93
CA TYR A 584 -11.60 10.09 -30.82
C TYR A 584 -11.24 9.75 -32.27
N ILE A 585 -12.21 9.86 -33.19
CA ILE A 585 -12.01 9.61 -34.62
C ILE A 585 -11.40 10.86 -35.25
N VAL A 586 -10.20 10.74 -35.83
CA VAL A 586 -9.50 11.85 -36.50
C VAL A 586 -9.54 11.74 -38.02
N TYR A 587 -9.91 10.58 -38.55
CA TYR A 587 -10.07 10.34 -39.98
C TYR A 587 -11.05 9.20 -40.17
N GLN A 588 -11.94 9.32 -41.14
CA GLN A 588 -12.85 8.25 -41.54
C GLN A 588 -13.18 8.35 -43.03
N THR A 589 -13.22 7.21 -43.71
CA THR A 589 -13.83 7.06 -45.04
C THR A 589 -14.96 6.05 -44.97
N GLN A 590 -16.03 6.31 -45.71
CA GLN A 590 -17.19 5.43 -45.77
C GLN A 590 -17.46 5.01 -47.22
N SER A 591 -17.78 3.74 -47.40
CA SER A 591 -18.24 3.14 -48.65
C SER A 591 -19.75 2.84 -48.54
N PRO A 592 -20.51 2.64 -49.63
CA PRO A 592 -21.92 2.27 -49.55
C PRO A 592 -22.14 1.03 -48.67
N SER A 593 -23.05 1.12 -47.70
CA SER A 593 -23.36 0.01 -46.80
C SER A 593 -24.33 -0.99 -47.42
N ILE A 594 -23.80 -1.88 -48.25
CA ILE A 594 -24.55 -2.90 -49.02
C ILE A 594 -24.35 -4.33 -48.49
N GLY A 595 -23.57 -4.53 -47.41
CA GLY A 595 -23.27 -5.85 -46.88
C GLY A 595 -24.26 -6.34 -45.82
N ARG A 596 -24.24 -7.65 -45.54
CA ARG A 596 -25.08 -8.33 -44.53
C ARG A 596 -24.51 -8.29 -43.11
N GLY A 597 -23.31 -7.72 -42.95
CA GLY A 597 -22.58 -7.65 -41.69
C GLY A 597 -21.24 -6.94 -41.89
N ARG A 598 -20.46 -6.81 -40.82
CA ARG A 598 -19.17 -6.10 -40.83
C ARG A 598 -18.04 -6.92 -40.21
N LEU A 599 -16.91 -6.93 -40.90
CA LEU A 599 -15.65 -7.52 -40.46
C LEU A 599 -14.65 -6.40 -40.14
N LEU A 600 -14.22 -6.30 -38.88
CA LEU A 600 -13.21 -5.33 -38.45
C LEU A 600 -11.81 -5.92 -38.63
N VAL A 601 -10.92 -5.19 -39.32
CA VAL A 601 -9.50 -5.52 -39.45
C VAL A 601 -8.67 -4.48 -38.72
N LEU A 602 -7.84 -4.90 -37.78
CA LEU A 602 -6.85 -4.01 -37.15
C LEU A 602 -5.59 -3.93 -38.02
N VAL A 603 -5.35 -2.78 -38.64
CA VAL A 603 -4.25 -2.55 -39.58
C VAL A 603 -3.14 -1.75 -38.90
N ALA A 604 -2.35 -2.43 -38.06
CA ALA A 604 -1.30 -1.78 -37.26
C ALA A 604 0.10 -1.83 -37.87
N ASN A 605 0.44 -2.90 -38.60
CA ASN A 605 1.79 -3.14 -39.13
C ASN A 605 1.77 -3.21 -40.68
N PRO A 606 2.52 -2.34 -41.40
CA PRO A 606 2.63 -2.37 -42.86
C PRO A 606 3.03 -3.74 -43.42
N GLU A 607 3.96 -4.44 -42.76
CA GLU A 607 4.53 -5.69 -43.29
C GLU A 607 3.50 -6.82 -43.35
N THR A 608 2.49 -6.77 -42.48
CA THR A 608 1.47 -7.82 -42.36
C THR A 608 0.09 -7.37 -42.84
N ALA A 609 -0.10 -6.07 -43.09
CA ALA A 609 -1.39 -5.46 -43.42
C ALA A 609 -2.02 -6.10 -44.66
N ASP A 610 -1.27 -6.20 -45.75
CA ASP A 610 -1.78 -6.70 -47.03
C ASP A 610 -2.24 -8.16 -46.94
N THR A 611 -1.52 -8.99 -46.17
CA THR A 611 -1.91 -10.40 -45.92
C THR A 611 -3.18 -10.49 -45.07
N LEU A 612 -3.29 -9.68 -44.02
CA LEU A 612 -4.49 -9.67 -43.17
C LEU A 612 -5.72 -9.18 -43.95
N LEU A 613 -5.53 -8.17 -44.79
CA LEU A 613 -6.58 -7.62 -45.65
C LEU A 613 -7.01 -8.63 -46.72
N ASP A 614 -6.08 -9.40 -47.29
CA ASP A 614 -6.38 -10.45 -48.26
C ASP A 614 -7.22 -11.58 -47.62
N ILE A 615 -6.82 -12.06 -46.44
CA ILE A 615 -7.61 -13.06 -45.68
C ILE A 615 -8.99 -12.47 -45.32
N ALA A 616 -9.03 -11.22 -44.86
CA ALA A 616 -10.29 -10.54 -44.55
C ALA A 616 -11.20 -10.40 -45.77
N ALA A 617 -10.65 -10.09 -46.95
CA ALA A 617 -11.40 -9.97 -48.19
C ALA A 617 -12.04 -11.31 -48.60
N GLN A 618 -11.32 -12.42 -48.48
CA GLN A 618 -11.87 -13.76 -48.76
C GLN A 618 -13.05 -14.08 -47.83
N ILE A 619 -12.91 -13.79 -46.53
CA ILE A 619 -13.97 -14.00 -45.54
C ILE A 619 -15.16 -13.08 -45.80
N ALA A 620 -14.90 -11.81 -46.11
CA ALA A 620 -15.94 -10.82 -46.35
C ALA A 620 -16.72 -11.11 -47.63
N GLN A 621 -16.05 -11.50 -48.72
CA GLN A 621 -16.70 -11.85 -49.98
C GLN A 621 -17.65 -13.04 -49.83
N TYR A 622 -17.20 -14.09 -49.13
CA TYR A 622 -18.03 -15.29 -48.90
C TYR A 622 -19.26 -14.98 -48.04
N ASN A 623 -19.10 -14.19 -46.98
CA ASN A 623 -20.20 -13.84 -46.06
C ASN A 623 -21.01 -12.62 -46.52
N SER A 624 -20.66 -12.00 -47.64
CA SER A 624 -21.22 -10.71 -48.10
C SER A 624 -21.10 -9.61 -47.03
N TYR A 625 -19.98 -9.56 -46.30
CA TYR A 625 -19.68 -8.53 -45.29
C TYR A 625 -18.98 -7.32 -45.89
N GLU A 626 -19.14 -6.19 -45.20
CA GLU A 626 -18.32 -5.00 -45.39
C GLU A 626 -17.06 -5.12 -44.53
N VAL A 627 -15.97 -4.47 -44.96
CA VAL A 627 -14.72 -4.47 -44.20
C VAL A 627 -14.53 -3.11 -43.55
N GLU A 628 -14.36 -3.10 -42.24
CA GLU A 628 -13.99 -1.91 -41.46
C GLU A 628 -12.50 -2.01 -41.12
N CYS A 629 -11.66 -1.09 -41.59
CA CYS A 629 -10.24 -1.06 -41.29
C CYS A 629 -9.98 0.00 -40.21
N LEU A 630 -9.47 -0.41 -39.06
CA LEU A 630 -9.14 0.48 -37.95
C LEU A 630 -7.64 0.58 -37.75
N GLN A 631 -7.16 1.82 -37.69
CA GLN A 631 -5.82 2.16 -37.19
C GLN A 631 -5.91 3.02 -35.94
N VAL A 632 -5.17 2.67 -34.88
CA VAL A 632 -5.19 3.40 -33.60
C VAL A 632 -3.87 4.11 -33.36
N ILE A 633 -3.91 5.42 -33.18
CA ILE A 633 -2.77 6.24 -32.75
C ILE A 633 -2.82 6.36 -31.23
N ILE A 634 -1.80 5.82 -30.56
CA ILE A 634 -1.70 5.86 -29.10
C ILE A 634 -1.13 7.22 -28.67
N ILE A 635 -1.79 7.86 -27.70
CA ILE A 635 -1.31 9.10 -27.07
C ILE A 635 -1.14 8.92 -25.56
N SER A 636 -0.33 9.78 -24.95
CA SER A 636 -0.10 9.81 -23.50
C SER A 636 -1.42 9.87 -22.71
N PRO A 637 -1.57 9.11 -21.60
CA PRO A 637 -2.77 9.11 -20.75
C PRO A 637 -3.10 10.48 -20.13
N HIS A 638 -2.18 11.44 -20.19
CA HIS A 638 -2.38 12.81 -19.69
C HIS A 638 -2.96 13.78 -20.73
N ASN A 639 -3.03 13.39 -22.01
CA ASN A 639 -3.51 14.25 -23.09
C ASN A 639 -4.95 13.88 -23.50
N ASN A 640 -5.81 14.84 -23.84
CA ASN A 640 -7.17 14.51 -24.28
C ASN A 640 -7.16 13.97 -25.74
N PRO A 641 -7.70 12.77 -26.04
CA PRO A 641 -7.77 12.26 -27.41
C PRO A 641 -8.40 13.21 -28.44
N ALA A 642 -9.36 14.03 -28.02
CA ALA A 642 -10.03 15.00 -28.89
C ALA A 642 -9.23 16.28 -29.16
N GLU A 643 -8.28 16.63 -28.29
CA GLU A 643 -7.52 17.90 -28.36
C GLU A 643 -6.06 17.69 -28.78
N THR A 644 -5.60 16.44 -28.88
CA THR A 644 -4.20 16.13 -29.15
C THR A 644 -3.91 16.15 -30.66
N PRO A 645 -3.02 17.02 -31.16
CA PRO A 645 -2.65 17.01 -32.57
C PRO A 645 -1.85 15.74 -32.89
N VAL A 646 -2.26 15.00 -33.92
CA VAL A 646 -1.61 13.77 -34.37
C VAL A 646 -1.29 13.80 -35.86
N LYS A 647 -0.17 13.20 -36.26
CA LYS A 647 0.20 13.04 -37.67
C LYS A 647 -0.45 11.78 -38.22
N THR A 648 -1.38 11.94 -39.17
CA THR A 648 -2.14 10.80 -39.75
C THR A 648 -1.55 10.24 -41.05
N ALA A 649 -0.49 10.85 -41.60
CA ALA A 649 0.04 10.52 -42.93
C ALA A 649 0.42 9.04 -43.10
N GLN A 650 1.14 8.45 -42.14
CA GLN A 650 1.52 7.03 -42.19
C GLN A 650 0.31 6.10 -42.08
N SER A 651 -0.60 6.38 -41.13
CA SER A 651 -1.84 5.63 -40.95
C SER A 651 -2.74 5.70 -42.18
N ARG A 652 -2.84 6.86 -42.83
CA ARG A 652 -3.58 7.02 -44.09
C ARG A 652 -2.94 6.23 -45.24
N LYS A 653 -1.61 6.19 -45.32
CA LYS A 653 -0.90 5.36 -46.32
C LYS A 653 -1.24 3.87 -46.19
N LEU A 654 -1.34 3.38 -44.95
CA LEU A 654 -1.77 2.00 -44.66
C LEU A 654 -3.24 1.76 -45.04
N LEU A 655 -4.13 2.69 -44.73
CA LEU A 655 -5.56 2.55 -45.04
C LEU A 655 -5.86 2.69 -46.54
N LEU A 656 -5.04 3.45 -47.27
CA LEU A 656 -5.14 3.56 -48.74
C LEU A 656 -4.92 2.21 -49.43
N SER A 657 -4.02 1.35 -48.92
CA SER A 657 -3.85 0.01 -49.52
C SER A 657 -5.11 -0.85 -49.33
N ALA A 658 -5.77 -0.73 -48.17
CA ALA A 658 -7.05 -1.40 -47.91
C ALA A 658 -8.17 -0.94 -48.86
N GLU A 659 -8.28 0.37 -49.14
CA GLU A 659 -9.27 0.89 -50.09
C GLU A 659 -9.00 0.43 -51.53
N ILE A 660 -7.73 0.42 -51.96
CA ILE A 660 -7.33 -0.08 -53.29
C ILE A 660 -7.68 -1.56 -53.42
N MET A 661 -7.37 -2.36 -52.40
CA MET A 661 -7.75 -3.77 -52.35
C MET A 661 -9.28 -3.93 -52.38
N GLY A 662 -10.02 -3.18 -51.58
CA GLY A 662 -11.49 -3.20 -51.57
C GLY A 662 -12.11 -3.02 -52.95
N LYS A 663 -11.62 -2.03 -53.72
CA LYS A 663 -12.05 -1.80 -55.11
C LYS A 663 -11.75 -2.98 -56.02
N LYS A 664 -10.57 -3.59 -55.90
CA LYS A 664 -10.18 -4.79 -56.67
C LYS A 664 -11.11 -5.98 -56.37
N TRP A 665 -11.43 -6.19 -55.09
CA TRP A 665 -12.29 -7.29 -54.65
C TRP A 665 -13.79 -7.00 -54.76
N LYS A 666 -14.17 -5.77 -55.13
CA LYS A 666 -15.55 -5.27 -55.16
C LYS A 666 -16.26 -5.39 -53.80
N ILE A 667 -15.52 -5.13 -52.71
CA ILE A 667 -16.03 -5.16 -51.34
C ILE A 667 -16.08 -3.72 -50.81
N PRO A 668 -17.18 -3.29 -50.16
CA PRO A 668 -17.21 -2.02 -49.46
C PRO A 668 -16.18 -2.00 -48.33
N VAL A 669 -15.23 -1.05 -48.40
CA VAL A 669 -14.21 -0.85 -47.37
C VAL A 669 -14.43 0.51 -46.72
N HIS A 670 -14.62 0.49 -45.41
CA HIS A 670 -14.63 1.67 -44.55
C HIS A 670 -13.29 1.74 -43.83
N THR A 671 -12.70 2.93 -43.72
CA THR A 671 -11.45 3.09 -42.98
C THR A 671 -11.61 4.13 -41.90
N GLN A 672 -10.97 3.91 -40.74
CA GLN A 672 -10.95 4.91 -39.67
C GLN A 672 -9.59 4.95 -38.96
N ILE A 673 -9.21 6.16 -38.55
CA ILE A 673 -8.09 6.40 -37.63
C ILE A 673 -8.65 6.95 -36.33
N ARG A 674 -8.40 6.25 -35.23
CA ARG A 674 -8.79 6.67 -33.88
C ARG A 674 -7.57 7.05 -33.06
N VAL A 675 -7.67 8.11 -32.28
CA VAL A 675 -6.70 8.49 -31.25
C VAL A 675 -7.19 7.97 -29.92
N ALA A 676 -6.35 7.27 -29.17
CA ALA A 676 -6.74 6.66 -27.90
C ALA A 676 -5.56 6.45 -26.96
N HIS A 677 -5.85 6.16 -25.70
CA HIS A 677 -4.83 5.73 -24.72
C HIS A 677 -4.53 4.24 -24.79
N ASN A 678 -5.49 3.45 -25.27
CA ASN A 678 -5.41 2.00 -25.30
C ASN A 678 -6.08 1.46 -26.57
N VAL A 679 -5.32 0.66 -27.33
CA VAL A 679 -5.78 0.04 -28.60
C VAL A 679 -6.95 -0.91 -28.37
N ALA A 680 -6.94 -1.70 -27.29
CA ALA A 680 -8.01 -2.64 -26.99
C ALA A 680 -9.33 -1.91 -26.72
N ASN A 681 -9.30 -0.85 -25.92
CA ASN A 681 -10.52 -0.07 -25.62
C ASN A 681 -11.06 0.62 -26.88
N ALA A 682 -10.20 1.24 -27.71
CA ALA A 682 -10.62 1.84 -28.97
C ALA A 682 -11.21 0.81 -29.95
N THR A 683 -10.68 -0.43 -29.92
CA THR A 683 -11.19 -1.54 -30.71
C THR A 683 -12.56 -2.00 -30.21
N LEU A 684 -12.72 -2.17 -28.90
CA LEU A 684 -14.01 -2.55 -28.27
C LEU A 684 -15.09 -1.48 -28.48
N GLU A 685 -14.72 -0.21 -28.39
CA GLU A 685 -15.59 0.91 -28.76
C GLU A 685 -16.01 0.79 -30.23
N THR A 686 -15.06 0.56 -31.14
CA THR A 686 -15.39 0.35 -32.57
C THR A 686 -16.32 -0.85 -32.79
N ILE A 687 -16.08 -1.97 -32.10
CA ILE A 687 -16.91 -3.18 -32.19
C ILE A 687 -18.36 -2.84 -31.87
N ARG A 688 -18.58 -2.08 -30.79
CA ARG A 688 -19.90 -1.63 -30.36
C ARG A 688 -20.48 -0.57 -31.29
N ASP A 689 -19.72 0.47 -31.61
CA ASP A 689 -20.19 1.64 -32.37
C ASP A 689 -20.56 1.26 -33.81
N ARG A 690 -19.85 0.28 -34.40
CA ARG A 690 -20.04 -0.16 -35.79
C ARG A 690 -20.80 -1.47 -35.91
N ASN A 691 -21.25 -2.07 -34.81
CA ASN A 691 -21.94 -3.38 -34.76
C ASN A 691 -21.16 -4.46 -35.53
N ILE A 692 -19.89 -4.65 -35.15
CA ILE A 692 -18.99 -5.59 -35.82
C ILE A 692 -19.41 -7.04 -35.51
N ASN A 693 -19.48 -7.88 -36.55
CA ASN A 693 -19.81 -9.31 -36.42
C ASN A 693 -18.58 -10.18 -36.20
N THR A 694 -17.46 -9.80 -36.83
CA THR A 694 -16.20 -10.55 -36.78
C THR A 694 -15.03 -9.58 -36.71
N VAL A 695 -14.07 -9.85 -35.82
CA VAL A 695 -12.82 -9.08 -35.71
C VAL A 695 -11.67 -9.96 -36.16
N LEU A 696 -10.87 -9.47 -37.10
CA LEU A 696 -9.67 -10.12 -37.61
C LEU A 696 -8.44 -9.31 -37.21
N MET A 697 -7.48 -9.96 -36.55
CA MET A 697 -6.26 -9.32 -36.07
C MET A 697 -5.03 -10.17 -36.31
N GLY A 698 -3.94 -9.51 -36.70
CA GLY A 698 -2.63 -10.12 -36.73
C GLY A 698 -2.02 -10.22 -35.34
N TRP A 699 -1.25 -11.28 -35.10
CA TRP A 699 -0.42 -11.42 -33.91
C TRP A 699 1.02 -11.77 -34.28
N LYS A 700 1.98 -11.11 -33.62
CA LYS A 700 3.42 -11.19 -33.94
C LYS A 700 4.15 -12.39 -33.29
N GLY A 701 3.53 -13.07 -32.33
CA GLY A 701 4.17 -14.16 -31.56
C GLY A 701 4.97 -13.63 -30.37
N GLY A 702 4.85 -14.28 -29.20
CA GLY A 702 5.65 -13.97 -27.99
C GLY A 702 5.19 -12.72 -27.23
N THR A 703 5.06 -12.83 -25.90
CA THR A 703 4.93 -11.66 -25.00
C THR A 703 5.82 -11.89 -23.79
N SER A 704 6.58 -10.86 -23.38
CA SER A 704 7.37 -10.88 -22.14
C SER A 704 6.55 -10.48 -20.91
N THR A 705 5.25 -10.24 -21.07
CA THR A 705 4.36 -9.79 -19.99
C THR A 705 3.90 -11.00 -19.17
N PRO A 706 4.22 -11.06 -17.85
CA PRO A 706 3.83 -12.19 -17.01
C PRO A 706 2.31 -12.39 -16.99
N GLY A 707 1.84 -13.61 -17.27
CA GLY A 707 0.42 -13.97 -17.24
C GLY A 707 -0.41 -13.56 -18.47
N ARG A 708 0.23 -13.12 -19.57
CA ARG A 708 -0.42 -12.83 -20.86
C ARG A 708 0.14 -13.73 -21.96
N ILE A 709 -0.75 -14.25 -22.81
CA ILE A 709 -0.42 -15.30 -23.79
C ILE A 709 -0.17 -14.72 -25.18
N PHE A 710 -1.05 -13.84 -25.66
CA PHE A 710 -0.91 -13.17 -26.97
C PHE A 710 -0.59 -11.68 -26.85
N GLY A 711 -0.65 -11.13 -25.63
CA GLY A 711 -0.28 -9.76 -25.28
C GLY A 711 -1.49 -8.95 -24.82
N ASN A 712 -1.25 -7.73 -24.31
CA ASN A 712 -2.30 -6.95 -23.65
C ASN A 712 -3.51 -6.64 -24.55
N VAL A 713 -3.29 -6.35 -25.84
CA VAL A 713 -4.36 -5.98 -26.76
C VAL A 713 -5.19 -7.20 -27.15
N VAL A 714 -4.52 -8.24 -27.65
CA VAL A 714 -5.17 -9.46 -28.14
C VAL A 714 -5.91 -10.19 -27.00
N ASP A 715 -5.27 -10.36 -25.84
CA ASP A 715 -5.89 -11.03 -24.70
C ASP A 715 -7.12 -10.26 -24.17
N THR A 716 -7.13 -8.92 -24.26
CA THR A 716 -8.27 -8.12 -23.81
C THR A 716 -9.44 -8.26 -24.78
N ILE A 717 -9.17 -8.25 -26.09
CA ILE A 717 -10.21 -8.42 -27.11
C ILE A 717 -10.79 -9.84 -27.08
N ILE A 718 -9.96 -10.87 -26.89
CA ILE A 718 -10.45 -12.26 -26.69
C ILE A 718 -11.45 -12.34 -25.53
N ARG A 719 -11.19 -11.62 -24.41
CA ARG A 719 -12.02 -11.66 -23.20
C ARG A 719 -13.29 -10.85 -23.32
N GLN A 720 -13.25 -9.72 -24.00
CA GLN A 720 -14.30 -8.69 -23.90
C GLN A 720 -15.09 -8.47 -25.20
N ALA A 721 -14.62 -8.95 -26.35
CA ALA A 721 -15.36 -8.78 -27.60
C ALA A 721 -16.60 -9.67 -27.64
N SER A 722 -17.77 -9.07 -27.80
CA SER A 722 -19.04 -9.77 -27.97
C SER A 722 -19.12 -10.56 -29.29
N CYS A 723 -18.39 -10.12 -30.32
CA CYS A 723 -18.39 -10.65 -31.68
C CYS A 723 -17.32 -11.72 -31.95
N GLU A 724 -17.42 -12.52 -33.01
CA GLU A 724 -16.40 -13.54 -33.36
C GLU A 724 -14.99 -12.92 -33.48
N VAL A 725 -13.96 -13.62 -33.00
CA VAL A 725 -12.57 -13.15 -33.03
C VAL A 725 -11.71 -14.15 -33.80
N ILE A 726 -11.03 -13.66 -34.83
CA ILE A 726 -10.10 -14.39 -35.68
C ILE A 726 -8.70 -13.80 -35.46
N LEU A 727 -7.76 -14.63 -35.02
CA LEU A 727 -6.36 -14.26 -34.82
C LEU A 727 -5.50 -14.96 -35.86
N VAL A 728 -4.64 -14.20 -36.53
CA VAL A 728 -3.78 -14.70 -37.58
C VAL A 728 -2.32 -14.50 -37.19
N LYS A 729 -1.58 -15.61 -37.04
CA LYS A 729 -0.11 -15.59 -37.05
C LYS A 729 0.35 -15.91 -38.46
N ILE A 730 1.09 -15.00 -39.07
CA ILE A 730 1.65 -15.19 -40.42
C ILE A 730 2.93 -16.03 -40.31
N GLY A 731 3.06 -17.06 -41.16
CA GLY A 731 4.24 -17.93 -41.20
C GLY A 731 5.47 -17.24 -41.81
N LYS A 732 6.68 -17.63 -41.37
CA LYS A 732 7.95 -17.01 -41.81
C LYS A 732 8.17 -17.10 -43.32
N ASN A 733 7.84 -18.25 -43.92
CA ASN A 733 8.00 -18.50 -45.36
C ASN A 733 7.05 -17.66 -46.24
N LEU A 734 5.91 -17.20 -45.70
CA LEU A 734 5.03 -16.26 -46.40
C LEU A 734 5.61 -14.84 -46.34
N ASN A 735 6.16 -14.43 -45.19
CA ASN A 735 6.82 -13.13 -45.05
C ASN A 735 7.99 -12.95 -46.04
N GLU A 736 8.85 -13.96 -46.22
CA GLU A 736 9.98 -13.89 -47.15
C GLU A 736 9.55 -13.81 -48.63
N LYS A 737 8.47 -14.51 -49.03
CA LYS A 737 7.91 -14.40 -50.40
C LYS A 737 7.26 -13.06 -50.67
N LEU A 738 6.68 -12.42 -49.64
CA LEU A 738 5.98 -11.13 -49.75
C LEU A 738 6.93 -9.94 -49.77
N GLN A 739 8.10 -10.03 -49.10
CA GLN A 739 9.14 -8.99 -49.20
C GLN A 739 9.71 -8.83 -50.62
N ASN A 740 9.64 -9.87 -51.45
CA ASN A 740 10.16 -9.88 -52.82
C ASN A 740 9.11 -9.54 -53.91
N ASN A 741 7.81 -9.50 -53.59
CA ASN A 741 6.75 -9.16 -54.55
C ASN A 741 5.48 -8.65 -53.83
N SER A 742 5.18 -7.35 -53.96
CA SER A 742 4.15 -6.65 -53.17
C SER A 742 2.68 -6.90 -53.56
N PHE A 743 2.38 -7.91 -54.39
CA PHE A 743 1.03 -8.08 -54.96
C PHE A 743 0.54 -9.54 -55.06
N ILE A 744 1.19 -10.50 -54.38
CA ILE A 744 0.77 -11.91 -54.41
C ILE A 744 -0.44 -12.12 -53.50
N THR A 745 -1.56 -12.59 -54.06
CA THR A 745 -2.70 -13.12 -53.29
C THR A 745 -2.25 -14.31 -52.45
N THR A 746 -2.58 -14.32 -51.17
CA THR A 746 -2.21 -15.40 -50.25
C THR A 746 -2.98 -16.67 -50.57
N SER A 747 -2.34 -17.57 -51.34
CA SER A 747 -2.91 -18.86 -51.69
C SER A 747 -2.32 -19.96 -50.80
N PHE A 748 -3.16 -20.56 -49.94
CA PHE A 748 -2.81 -21.75 -49.17
C PHE A 748 -3.06 -23.02 -49.98
N ASN A 749 -2.17 -24.00 -49.93
CA ASN A 749 -2.31 -25.26 -50.66
C ASN A 749 -2.72 -26.43 -49.77
N ARG A 750 -2.36 -26.42 -48.48
CA ARG A 750 -2.57 -27.51 -47.52
C ARG A 750 -2.97 -26.98 -46.14
N CYS A 751 -4.26 -27.02 -45.86
CA CYS A 751 -4.82 -26.63 -44.56
C CYS A 751 -4.98 -27.84 -43.66
N LEU A 752 -4.44 -27.77 -42.44
CA LEU A 752 -4.61 -28.78 -41.40
C LEU A 752 -5.56 -28.26 -40.32
N VAL A 753 -6.58 -29.04 -40.00
CA VAL A 753 -7.63 -28.67 -39.04
C VAL A 753 -7.75 -29.76 -37.96
N PRO A 754 -7.25 -29.49 -36.74
CA PRO A 754 -7.41 -30.39 -35.62
C PRO A 754 -8.85 -30.37 -35.10
N MET A 755 -9.42 -31.55 -34.88
CA MET A 755 -10.82 -31.74 -34.51
C MET A 755 -11.04 -32.01 -33.01
N ALA A 756 -9.98 -32.18 -32.22
CA ALA A 756 -10.05 -32.43 -30.77
C ALA A 756 -10.18 -31.10 -30.00
N GLY A 757 -11.33 -30.83 -29.37
CA GLY A 757 -11.53 -29.60 -28.57
C GLY A 757 -12.97 -29.19 -28.26
N GLY A 758 -13.95 -30.10 -28.40
CA GLY A 758 -15.36 -29.79 -28.15
C GLY A 758 -16.00 -28.93 -29.24
N PRO A 759 -17.04 -28.13 -28.95
CA PRO A 759 -17.83 -27.40 -29.96
C PRO A 759 -17.02 -26.36 -30.76
N ASN A 760 -15.82 -26.00 -30.32
CA ASN A 760 -15.01 -24.95 -30.94
C ASN A 760 -14.42 -25.34 -32.30
N SER A 761 -14.13 -26.62 -32.53
CA SER A 761 -13.65 -27.09 -33.85
C SER A 761 -14.70 -26.88 -34.95
N LYS A 762 -15.99 -26.92 -34.61
CA LYS A 762 -17.09 -26.58 -35.54
C LYS A 762 -17.06 -25.12 -35.98
N ILE A 763 -16.55 -24.22 -35.14
CA ILE A 763 -16.43 -22.79 -35.48
C ILE A 763 -15.33 -22.61 -36.52
N ALA A 764 -14.17 -23.26 -36.33
CA ALA A 764 -13.12 -23.30 -37.33
C ALA A 764 -13.60 -23.86 -38.69
N LEU A 765 -14.41 -24.93 -38.68
CA LEU A 765 -14.97 -25.49 -39.92
C LEU A 765 -15.84 -24.50 -40.72
N LYS A 766 -16.52 -23.55 -40.06
CA LYS A 766 -17.34 -22.53 -40.74
C LYS A 766 -16.52 -21.55 -41.56
N LEU A 767 -15.22 -21.40 -41.26
CA LEU A 767 -14.33 -20.48 -41.98
C LEU A 767 -13.76 -21.09 -43.27
N LEU A 768 -13.64 -22.43 -43.33
CA LEU A 768 -13.01 -23.13 -44.45
C LEU A 768 -13.63 -22.83 -45.82
N PRO A 769 -14.97 -22.80 -46.00
CA PRO A 769 -15.57 -22.49 -47.30
C PRO A 769 -15.13 -21.15 -47.87
N ALA A 770 -14.96 -20.13 -47.02
CA ALA A 770 -14.50 -18.81 -47.44
C ALA A 770 -13.06 -18.84 -47.97
N LEU A 771 -12.18 -19.61 -47.31
CA LEU A 771 -10.78 -19.79 -47.73
C LEU A 771 -10.65 -20.65 -48.99
N VAL A 772 -11.55 -21.62 -49.19
CA VAL A 772 -11.58 -22.50 -50.37
C VAL A 772 -12.14 -21.79 -51.59
N ALA A 773 -13.16 -20.94 -51.43
CA ALA A 773 -13.81 -20.22 -52.54
C ALA A 773 -12.80 -19.40 -53.36
N SER A 774 -11.75 -18.90 -52.72
CA SER A 774 -10.65 -18.16 -53.35
C SER A 774 -9.56 -19.06 -53.98
N ASN A 775 -9.43 -20.32 -53.53
CA ASN A 775 -8.43 -21.27 -54.03
C ASN A 775 -8.96 -22.72 -54.14
N GLN A 776 -9.44 -23.08 -55.32
CA GLN A 776 -9.99 -24.42 -55.62
C GLN A 776 -8.96 -25.57 -55.52
N LYS A 777 -7.66 -25.28 -55.31
CA LYS A 777 -6.61 -26.29 -55.13
C LYS A 777 -6.29 -26.60 -53.66
N LEU A 778 -6.93 -25.92 -52.69
CA LEU A 778 -6.70 -26.13 -51.27
C LEU A 778 -7.06 -27.56 -50.85
N ARG A 779 -6.10 -28.31 -50.31
CA ARG A 779 -6.33 -29.63 -49.71
C ARG A 779 -6.52 -29.49 -48.20
N ILE A 780 -7.60 -30.06 -47.68
CA ILE A 780 -7.98 -30.01 -46.27
C ILE A 780 -7.63 -31.34 -45.59
N ILE A 781 -6.89 -31.27 -44.49
CA ILE A 781 -6.50 -32.41 -43.66
C ILE A 781 -7.17 -32.26 -42.30
N LEU A 782 -8.19 -33.06 -42.03
CA LEU A 782 -8.82 -33.16 -40.72
C LEU A 782 -8.05 -34.17 -39.86
N THR A 783 -7.67 -33.79 -38.65
CA THR A 783 -6.88 -34.67 -37.76
C THR A 783 -7.44 -34.73 -36.34
N GLN A 784 -7.26 -35.87 -35.68
CA GLN A 784 -7.59 -36.06 -34.27
C GLN A 784 -6.46 -36.87 -33.62
N VAL A 785 -5.97 -36.39 -32.47
CA VAL A 785 -4.88 -37.01 -31.71
C VAL A 785 -5.47 -37.89 -30.62
N PHE A 786 -5.05 -39.15 -30.58
CA PHE A 786 -5.44 -40.12 -29.57
C PHE A 786 -4.23 -40.50 -28.70
N PRO A 787 -4.34 -40.55 -27.36
CA PRO A 787 -3.26 -41.00 -26.49
C PRO A 787 -2.89 -42.48 -26.77
N PHE A 788 -1.64 -42.88 -26.51
CA PHE A 788 -1.25 -44.29 -26.66
C PHE A 788 -1.98 -45.23 -25.68
N SER A 789 -2.52 -44.68 -24.57
CA SER A 789 -3.29 -45.42 -23.58
C SER A 789 -4.68 -45.87 -24.04
N GLU A 790 -5.22 -45.32 -25.14
CA GLU A 790 -6.54 -45.68 -25.66
C GLU A 790 -6.44 -46.81 -26.69
N THR A 791 -7.10 -47.94 -26.42
CA THR A 791 -7.08 -49.13 -27.29
C THR A 791 -8.06 -49.02 -28.47
N LYS A 792 -9.10 -48.18 -28.40
CA LYS A 792 -10.06 -47.92 -29.48
C LYS A 792 -10.09 -46.43 -29.85
N THR A 793 -9.84 -46.12 -31.13
CA THR A 793 -9.91 -44.75 -31.67
C THR A 793 -11.32 -44.41 -32.11
N ASP A 794 -12.06 -43.60 -31.34
CA ASP A 794 -13.37 -43.10 -31.76
C ASP A 794 -13.23 -42.00 -32.82
N VAL A 795 -13.47 -42.38 -34.09
CA VAL A 795 -13.37 -41.50 -35.25
C VAL A 795 -14.70 -40.78 -35.61
N LYS A 796 -15.74 -40.89 -34.77
CA LYS A 796 -17.05 -40.26 -35.04
C LYS A 796 -16.94 -38.76 -35.28
N VAL A 797 -16.08 -38.06 -34.55
CA VAL A 797 -15.88 -36.60 -34.70
C VAL A 797 -15.25 -36.27 -36.06
N LEU A 798 -14.24 -37.04 -36.49
CA LEU A 798 -13.63 -36.89 -37.82
C LEU A 798 -14.62 -37.19 -38.95
N GLN A 799 -15.45 -38.22 -38.79
CA GLN A 799 -16.47 -38.58 -39.76
C GLN A 799 -17.56 -37.50 -39.86
N ALA A 800 -18.06 -37.00 -38.73
CA ALA A 800 -19.04 -35.91 -38.70
C ALA A 800 -18.50 -34.62 -39.34
N ALA A 801 -17.25 -34.27 -39.07
CA ALA A 801 -16.60 -33.10 -39.67
C ALA A 801 -16.40 -33.25 -41.19
N ARG A 802 -16.00 -34.45 -41.63
CA ARG A 802 -15.91 -34.78 -43.06
C ARG A 802 -17.28 -34.67 -43.72
N HIS A 803 -18.32 -35.25 -43.13
CA HIS A 803 -19.70 -35.17 -43.63
C HIS A 803 -20.17 -33.71 -43.73
N GLN A 804 -19.87 -32.87 -42.73
CA GLN A 804 -20.21 -31.44 -42.78
C GLN A 804 -19.52 -30.73 -43.96
N LEU A 805 -18.23 -30.98 -44.22
CA LEU A 805 -17.52 -30.34 -45.34
C LEU A 805 -17.93 -30.89 -46.71
N VAL A 806 -18.16 -32.20 -46.81
CA VAL A 806 -18.48 -32.87 -48.07
C VAL A 806 -19.94 -32.62 -48.46
N ASP A 807 -20.88 -32.77 -47.52
CA ASP A 807 -22.31 -32.78 -47.83
C ASP A 807 -22.94 -31.38 -47.69
N THR A 808 -22.55 -30.61 -46.67
CA THR A 808 -23.08 -29.25 -46.48
C THR A 808 -22.38 -28.22 -47.36
N TYR A 809 -21.05 -28.32 -47.53
CA TYR A 809 -20.26 -27.35 -48.28
C TYR A 809 -19.76 -27.84 -49.65
N LYS A 810 -20.13 -29.06 -50.07
CA LYS A 810 -19.79 -29.65 -51.38
C LYS A 810 -18.28 -29.74 -51.68
N LEU A 811 -17.45 -29.98 -50.65
CA LEU A 811 -15.97 -30.06 -50.77
C LEU A 811 -15.44 -31.50 -50.92
N SER A 812 -16.13 -32.36 -51.66
CA SER A 812 -15.91 -33.81 -51.73
C SER A 812 -14.48 -34.25 -52.11
N ASN A 813 -13.85 -33.59 -53.09
CA ASN A 813 -12.54 -34.00 -53.64
C ASN A 813 -11.33 -33.37 -52.92
N GLN A 814 -11.53 -32.59 -51.86
CA GLN A 814 -10.47 -31.81 -51.20
C GLN A 814 -10.20 -32.24 -49.75
N VAL A 815 -11.05 -33.07 -49.14
CA VAL A 815 -11.00 -33.39 -47.71
C VAL A 815 -10.42 -34.78 -47.45
N THR A 816 -9.37 -34.84 -46.62
CA THR A 816 -8.74 -36.06 -46.12
C THR A 816 -8.76 -36.10 -44.59
N THR A 817 -8.95 -37.29 -44.01
CA THR A 817 -8.99 -37.48 -42.54
C THR A 817 -7.81 -38.34 -42.12
N ILE A 818 -7.02 -37.88 -41.16
CA ILE A 818 -5.82 -38.58 -40.65
C ILE A 818 -5.90 -38.66 -39.12
N PRO A 819 -6.25 -39.82 -38.53
CA PRO A 819 -6.11 -40.03 -37.10
C PRO A 819 -4.62 -40.23 -36.75
N ILE A 820 -4.13 -39.63 -35.66
CA ILE A 820 -2.75 -39.80 -35.19
C ILE A 820 -2.72 -40.22 -33.72
N ARG A 821 -1.69 -40.96 -33.31
CA ARG A 821 -1.45 -41.34 -31.91
C ARG A 821 -0.24 -40.61 -31.36
N ASP A 822 -0.41 -39.90 -30.25
CA ASP A 822 0.64 -39.14 -29.57
C ASP A 822 0.20 -38.85 -28.12
N ASP A 823 1.13 -38.88 -27.16
CA ASP A 823 0.82 -38.56 -25.75
C ASP A 823 0.62 -37.05 -25.52
N SER A 824 1.10 -36.22 -26.46
CA SER A 824 0.88 -34.77 -26.47
C SER A 824 0.10 -34.36 -27.71
N VAL A 825 -1.10 -33.82 -27.50
CA VAL A 825 -1.96 -33.30 -28.58
C VAL A 825 -1.23 -32.23 -29.40
N ALA A 826 -0.54 -31.30 -28.73
CA ALA A 826 0.21 -30.24 -29.39
C ALA A 826 1.38 -30.81 -30.20
N GLN A 827 2.16 -31.73 -29.63
CA GLN A 827 3.33 -32.30 -30.31
C GLN A 827 2.92 -33.15 -31.52
N GLY A 828 1.87 -33.95 -31.40
CA GLY A 828 1.32 -34.73 -32.51
C GLY A 828 0.90 -33.85 -33.68
N ILE A 829 0.22 -32.73 -33.41
CA ILE A 829 -0.17 -31.76 -34.43
C ILE A 829 1.06 -31.11 -35.06
N ILE A 830 2.04 -30.65 -34.27
CA ILE A 830 3.29 -30.05 -34.77
C ILE A 830 4.05 -31.02 -35.69
N ASN A 831 4.17 -32.28 -35.29
CA ASN A 831 4.83 -33.32 -36.08
C ASN A 831 4.10 -33.58 -37.40
N LEU A 832 2.77 -33.62 -37.38
CA LEU A 832 1.96 -33.82 -38.58
C LEU A 832 2.06 -32.65 -39.56
N VAL A 833 2.07 -31.41 -39.06
CA VAL A 833 2.28 -30.19 -39.87
C VAL A 833 3.62 -30.26 -40.60
N LYS A 834 4.70 -30.63 -39.91
CA LYS A 834 6.04 -30.79 -40.51
C LYS A 834 6.06 -31.91 -41.55
N THR A 835 5.48 -33.07 -41.23
CA THR A 835 5.49 -34.26 -42.10
C THR A 835 4.67 -34.07 -43.37
N LYS A 836 3.47 -33.47 -43.26
CA LYS A 836 2.58 -33.22 -44.40
C LYS A 836 2.88 -31.91 -45.13
N LYS A 837 3.86 -31.13 -44.63
CA LYS A 837 4.24 -29.81 -45.16
C LYS A 837 3.02 -28.90 -45.31
N SER A 838 2.23 -28.79 -44.24
CA SER A 838 1.05 -27.91 -44.23
C SER A 838 1.49 -26.45 -44.17
N ASP A 839 0.86 -25.59 -44.96
CA ASP A 839 1.14 -24.14 -45.01
C ASP A 839 0.13 -23.32 -44.22
N LEU A 840 -1.00 -23.92 -43.83
CA LEU A 840 -2.00 -23.33 -42.95
C LEU A 840 -2.44 -24.33 -41.85
N VAL A 841 -2.55 -23.84 -40.62
CA VAL A 841 -3.19 -24.55 -39.51
C VAL A 841 -4.38 -23.72 -39.02
N LEU A 842 -5.57 -24.32 -39.00
CA LEU A 842 -6.80 -23.68 -38.55
C LEU A 842 -7.29 -24.34 -37.25
N LEU A 843 -7.42 -23.55 -36.19
CA LEU A 843 -7.73 -24.02 -34.85
C LEU A 843 -8.96 -23.28 -34.31
N GLY A 844 -9.94 -24.03 -33.83
CA GLY A 844 -11.05 -23.48 -33.05
C GLY A 844 -10.74 -23.55 -31.56
N ALA A 845 -10.87 -22.45 -30.84
CA ALA A 845 -10.59 -22.40 -29.40
C ALA A 845 -11.64 -21.56 -28.65
N SER A 846 -11.98 -21.96 -27.42
CA SER A 846 -12.79 -21.14 -26.53
C SER A 846 -11.98 -19.94 -26.02
N GLY A 847 -12.66 -18.89 -25.56
CA GLY A 847 -11.99 -17.73 -24.94
C GLY A 847 -11.08 -18.13 -23.79
N GLU A 848 -11.52 -19.08 -22.95
CA GLU A 848 -10.72 -19.66 -21.88
C GLU A 848 -9.58 -20.56 -22.40
N GLY A 849 -9.85 -21.41 -23.39
CA GLY A 849 -8.83 -22.32 -23.97
C GLY A 849 -7.70 -21.59 -24.69
N MET A 850 -7.92 -20.37 -25.15
CA MET A 850 -6.86 -19.48 -25.65
C MET A 850 -6.05 -18.83 -24.52
N LEU A 851 -6.62 -18.66 -23.33
CA LEU A 851 -6.08 -17.83 -22.24
C LEU A 851 -5.63 -18.61 -20.99
N GLN A 852 -5.80 -19.93 -20.97
CA GLN A 852 -5.55 -20.76 -19.78
C GLN A 852 -4.26 -21.57 -19.91
N GLN A 853 -3.35 -21.41 -18.95
CA GLN A 853 -2.24 -22.34 -18.73
C GLN A 853 -2.75 -23.52 -17.90
N ALA A 854 -3.23 -24.58 -18.56
CA ALA A 854 -3.64 -25.81 -17.89
C ALA A 854 -2.42 -26.64 -17.44
N VAL A 855 -2.65 -27.67 -16.62
CA VAL A 855 -1.64 -28.62 -16.12
C VAL A 855 -0.87 -29.34 -17.24
N LYS A 856 -1.41 -29.38 -18.47
CA LYS A 856 -0.75 -29.91 -19.69
C LYS A 856 -0.28 -28.82 -20.67
N GLY A 857 -0.29 -27.54 -20.28
CA GLY A 857 0.02 -26.39 -21.13
C GLY A 857 -1.17 -25.88 -21.96
N ASN A 858 -1.03 -24.69 -22.56
CA ASN A 858 -1.99 -24.12 -23.51
C ASN A 858 -1.75 -24.71 -24.91
N ILE A 859 -2.65 -25.56 -25.40
CA ILE A 859 -2.47 -26.31 -26.65
C ILE A 859 -2.42 -25.37 -27.88
N PRO A 860 -3.36 -24.43 -28.08
CA PRO A 860 -3.24 -23.41 -29.13
C PRO A 860 -1.90 -22.68 -29.11
N GLU A 861 -1.45 -22.24 -27.93
CA GLU A 861 -0.18 -21.56 -27.76
C GLU A 861 1.01 -22.45 -28.14
N ALA A 862 1.05 -23.68 -27.65
CA ALA A 862 2.11 -24.64 -27.94
C ALA A 862 2.21 -24.96 -29.43
N ILE A 863 1.07 -25.19 -30.11
CA ILE A 863 1.03 -25.41 -31.55
C ILE A 863 1.55 -24.17 -32.28
N VAL A 864 1.07 -22.99 -31.90
CA VAL A 864 1.50 -21.75 -32.54
C VAL A 864 3.02 -21.55 -32.40
N TYR A 865 3.62 -21.74 -31.23
CA TYR A 865 5.08 -21.61 -31.09
C TYR A 865 5.86 -22.75 -31.77
N GLY A 866 5.27 -23.93 -31.92
CA GLY A 866 5.92 -25.11 -32.50
C GLY A 866 5.92 -25.19 -34.03
N VAL A 867 5.17 -24.32 -34.73
CA VAL A 867 5.07 -24.32 -36.20
C VAL A 867 5.48 -22.98 -36.83
N ASP A 868 6.16 -23.05 -37.97
CA ASP A 868 6.61 -21.89 -38.76
C ASP A 868 5.62 -21.48 -39.87
N CYS A 869 4.55 -22.24 -40.09
CA CYS A 869 3.49 -21.94 -41.06
C CYS A 869 2.46 -20.93 -40.51
N THR A 870 1.54 -20.48 -41.37
CA THR A 870 0.45 -19.59 -40.93
C THR A 870 -0.50 -20.34 -40.02
N VAL A 871 -0.92 -19.71 -38.91
CA VAL A 871 -1.89 -20.26 -37.98
C VAL A 871 -3.06 -19.29 -37.81
N ILE A 872 -4.27 -19.78 -38.00
CA ILE A 872 -5.51 -19.03 -37.76
C ILE A 872 -6.21 -19.65 -36.55
N LEU A 873 -6.39 -18.85 -35.51
CA LEU A 873 -7.17 -19.19 -34.32
C LEU A 873 -8.54 -18.53 -34.42
N VAL A 874 -9.61 -19.28 -34.18
CA VAL A 874 -10.99 -18.78 -34.24
C VAL A 874 -11.69 -18.99 -32.91
N ARG A 875 -12.33 -17.92 -32.43
CA ARG A 875 -13.15 -17.88 -31.22
C ARG A 875 -14.53 -17.34 -31.54
N GLY A 876 -15.54 -18.19 -31.39
CA GLY A 876 -16.94 -17.80 -31.57
C GLY A 876 -17.44 -16.83 -30.51
N MET A 877 -18.60 -16.23 -30.74
CA MET A 877 -19.24 -15.23 -29.87
C MET A 877 -19.33 -15.69 -28.40
N ILE A 878 -19.14 -14.76 -27.46
CA ILE A 878 -19.46 -15.01 -26.05
C ILE A 878 -21.00 -15.01 -25.98
N SER A 879 -21.60 -16.14 -25.60
CA SER A 879 -23.01 -16.19 -25.22
C SER A 879 -23.17 -15.42 -23.90
N GLU A 880 -24.06 -14.43 -23.88
CA GLU A 880 -24.47 -13.71 -22.66
C GLU A 880 -25.08 -14.64 -21.61
#